data_AF-A0A8H9M2C5-F1
#
_entry.id   AF-A0A8H9M2C5-F1
#
_cell.length_a   1.000
_cell.length_b   1.000
_cell.length_c   1.000
_cell.angle_alpha   90.00
_cell.angle_beta   90.00
_cell.angle_gamma   90.00
#
_symmetry.space_group_name_H-M   'P 1'
#
loop_
_entity.id
_entity.type
_entity.pdbx_description
1 polymer ?
#
loop_
_entity_poly.entity_id
_entity_poly.type
_entity_poly.pdbx_seq_one_letter_code
_entity_poly.pdbx_strand_id
1 'polypeptide(L)'
;MKYSKIAIAVSATVLLNGCLEVEDKNNSEVVNALQQQNEILSEQDQKKSVTVRGLIVNSRDSEPVSSAKITVKTGVETIAEGIVGADGKFSISDLPSNSDLDLIVTSDSDEFMSRAFFFNTEFSEGSNNQQDIGILGVSEAVDVSFTVLNGADNTPVTDLVFKADSSSPSYSGVSSSTFEYLHLSTFDEVNGIYNMTLPRYIDVAATASLDVNKDGEPDYVLESLPFSSGNNITFFSANEGGANEIYLLTADDAAPEEVEYRVALVDEFGDPLLGATVLVNDQYNDDVSATYDAEAGEYVISAAFVQSLSIQIPAFSVGEINYQSASINIGEQNDGRLSVYYSGAADYASYYVSSDTESLSFAIQPQEIVNNVSELEAVLVSEPSKMDSSWNVFYSQSVAVEVSDVTLTNLDAFTVTKGNASTDDLVLAGTTSIVGGIDMAVSVALSKNDTRLTVSPDSLLVAGDSYQYTVGTIEVVATGQTIDLASDSKQFTVPANEEAVFDIAQVRLDNNNYTTNGNAITAQNTAGEASTPFDYDRNVYLVLPSTVNSLQSFTMRRVSIVEDGSSALSTETYNLVENGNVQLNSSALVALAQNETLYTDNINFSIYDGMNLPDVAKAYMRQMYIYLSDSTSSNENSATFEYAYETKSGDVVTGNIKLNVE
;
A
#
# COMPACT_ATOMS: atom_id res chain seq x y z
N MET A 1 -24.76 21.92 55.28
CA MET A 1 -23.98 23.01 54.67
C MET A 1 -24.02 22.75 53.16
N LYS A 2 -24.93 23.22 52.31
CA LYS A 2 -25.58 24.52 52.02
C LYS A 2 -24.67 25.54 51.32
N TYR A 3 -24.88 25.59 49.98
CA TYR A 3 -24.62 26.65 48.97
C TYR A 3 -23.20 26.80 48.42
N SER A 4 -22.96 27.21 47.17
CA SER A 4 -23.71 27.30 45.89
C SER A 4 -22.77 27.93 44.85
N LYS A 5 -23.03 27.66 43.57
CA LYS A 5 -22.48 28.26 42.35
C LYS A 5 -22.68 29.80 42.26
N ILE A 6 -21.92 30.44 41.34
CA ILE A 6 -22.11 31.69 40.53
C ILE A 6 -20.78 32.47 40.54
N ALA A 7 -19.97 32.62 39.48
CA ALA A 7 -20.15 33.10 38.10
C ALA A 7 -20.08 34.65 37.93
N ILE A 8 -19.21 35.07 36.98
CA ILE A 8 -19.32 36.22 36.05
C ILE A 8 -18.58 37.56 36.35
N ALA A 9 -17.89 37.98 35.27
CA ALA A 9 -17.49 39.32 34.77
C ALA A 9 -16.41 40.11 35.52
N VAL A 10 -15.26 40.44 34.91
CA VAL A 10 -14.98 41.25 33.69
C VAL A 10 -15.32 42.73 33.89
N SER A 11 -14.24 43.53 33.79
CA SER A 11 -14.17 44.96 33.45
C SER A 11 -14.49 46.02 34.50
N ALA A 12 -13.43 46.68 34.97
CA ALA A 12 -13.42 48.13 35.12
C ALA A 12 -11.97 48.66 35.01
N THR A 13 -11.62 49.09 33.80
CA THR A 13 -10.59 50.10 33.56
C THR A 13 -11.01 51.42 34.22
N VAL A 14 -10.03 52.30 34.48
CA VAL A 14 -10.12 53.77 34.69
C VAL A 14 -9.79 54.27 36.11
N LEU A 15 -8.53 54.74 36.19
CA LEU A 15 -8.02 55.94 36.88
C LEU A 15 -8.15 56.05 38.40
N LEU A 16 -7.04 55.72 39.07
CA LEU A 16 -6.55 56.54 40.18
C LEU A 16 -5.21 57.14 39.77
N ASN A 17 -5.25 58.42 39.37
CA ASN A 17 -4.10 59.32 39.40
C ASN A 17 -3.63 59.43 40.85
N GLY A 18 -2.62 58.64 41.20
CA GLY A 18 -1.79 58.85 42.36
C GLY A 18 -0.35 58.89 41.88
N CYS A 19 0.23 60.09 41.86
CA CYS A 19 1.64 60.30 41.58
C CYS A 19 2.50 59.45 42.52
N LEU A 20 2.98 58.32 42.00
CA LEU A 20 4.21 57.70 42.46
C LEU A 20 5.24 58.04 41.40
N GLU A 21 6.11 58.98 41.74
CA GLU A 21 7.34 59.27 41.02
C GLU A 21 8.21 58.01 41.10
N VAL A 22 8.12 57.18 40.06
CA VAL A 22 9.06 56.09 39.81
C VAL A 22 9.91 56.56 38.64
N GLU A 23 11.19 56.76 38.94
CA GLU A 23 12.22 57.22 38.03
C GLU A 23 12.10 56.56 36.65
N ASP A 24 12.03 57.41 35.62
CA ASP A 24 12.20 57.03 34.21
C ASP A 24 13.54 56.28 34.05
N LYS A 25 13.46 54.95 34.09
CA LYS A 25 14.45 54.09 33.45
C LYS A 25 13.81 53.61 32.15
N ASN A 26 14.16 54.32 31.07
CA ASN A 26 13.95 54.00 29.67
C ASN A 26 13.43 52.58 29.41
N ASN A 27 12.12 52.45 29.23
CA ASN A 27 11.50 51.22 28.74
C ASN A 27 11.62 51.08 27.21
N SER A 28 12.47 51.89 26.57
CA SER A 28 12.70 51.87 25.12
C SER A 28 13.26 50.53 24.65
N GLU A 29 14.06 49.84 25.48
CA GLU A 29 14.52 48.48 25.18
C GLU A 29 13.39 47.46 25.25
N VAL A 30 12.48 47.56 26.22
CA VAL A 30 11.34 46.63 26.37
C VAL A 30 10.30 46.86 25.28
N VAL A 31 10.04 48.12 24.92
CA VAL A 31 9.13 48.47 23.81
C VAL A 31 9.72 48.05 22.46
N ASN A 32 11.03 48.29 22.23
CA ASN A 32 11.69 47.78 21.02
C ASN A 32 11.75 46.25 20.99
N ALA A 33 11.97 45.59 22.14
CA ALA A 33 11.97 44.13 22.21
C ALA A 33 10.57 43.54 21.97
N LEU A 34 9.51 44.17 22.47
CA LEU A 34 8.13 43.77 22.18
C LEU A 34 7.75 44.04 20.72
N GLN A 35 8.25 45.13 20.14
CA GLN A 35 8.00 45.45 18.73
C GLN A 35 8.79 44.52 17.79
N GLN A 36 10.05 44.22 18.10
CA GLN A 36 10.83 43.18 17.44
C GLN A 36 10.22 41.79 17.65
N GLN A 37 9.70 41.48 18.83
CA GLN A 37 9.03 40.20 19.08
C GLN A 37 7.73 40.09 18.27
N ASN A 38 6.97 41.18 18.15
CA ASN A 38 5.78 41.22 17.31
C ASN A 38 6.12 41.18 15.81
N GLU A 39 7.21 41.82 15.37
CA GLU A 39 7.76 41.69 14.01
C GLU A 39 8.24 40.26 13.75
N ILE A 40 8.97 39.64 14.67
CA ILE A 40 9.41 38.24 14.58
C ILE A 40 8.22 37.28 14.60
N LEU A 41 7.18 37.52 15.41
CA LEU A 41 5.96 36.72 15.42
C LEU A 41 5.16 36.85 14.12
N SER A 42 5.13 38.05 13.53
CA SER A 42 4.50 38.27 12.22
C SER A 42 5.38 37.78 11.05
N GLU A 43 6.69 37.67 11.22
CA GLU A 43 7.61 36.98 10.31
C GLU A 43 7.65 35.45 10.51
N GLN A 44 7.28 34.94 11.69
CA GLN A 44 7.11 33.51 12.00
C GLN A 44 5.75 32.97 11.57
N ASP A 45 4.72 33.84 11.47
CA ASP A 45 3.47 33.59 10.73
C ASP A 45 3.68 33.69 9.20
N GLN A 46 4.81 33.19 8.68
CA GLN A 46 4.91 32.88 7.26
C GLN A 46 3.78 31.89 6.95
N LYS A 47 2.76 32.37 6.21
CA LYS A 47 1.69 31.53 5.66
C LYS A 47 2.34 30.32 5.01
N LYS A 48 2.21 29.15 5.64
CA LYS A 48 2.59 27.87 5.08
C LYS A 48 1.74 27.69 3.83
N SER A 49 2.37 27.85 2.67
CA SER A 49 1.66 27.87 1.41
C SER A 49 2.35 27.00 0.38
N VAL A 50 1.54 26.54 -0.58
CA VAL A 50 1.98 25.72 -1.70
C VAL A 50 1.60 26.44 -2.99
N THR A 51 2.51 26.42 -3.95
CA THR A 51 2.22 26.85 -5.32
C THR A 51 1.86 25.64 -6.16
N VAL A 52 0.63 25.60 -6.67
CA VAL A 52 0.11 24.49 -7.49
C VAL A 52 0.18 24.84 -8.96
N ARG A 53 0.61 23.87 -9.78
CA ARG A 53 0.68 23.98 -11.24
C ARG A 53 0.00 22.80 -11.91
N GLY A 54 -0.44 23.01 -13.13
CA GLY A 54 -1.00 21.96 -13.97
C GLY A 54 -1.24 22.44 -15.39
N LEU A 55 -1.79 21.55 -16.21
CA LEU A 55 -2.06 21.76 -17.62
C LEU A 55 -3.51 21.40 -17.95
N ILE A 56 -4.27 22.33 -18.53
CA ILE A 56 -5.63 22.08 -19.02
C ILE A 56 -5.57 21.74 -20.51
N VAL A 57 -6.14 20.60 -20.89
CA VAL A 57 -6.15 20.10 -22.27
C VAL A 57 -7.56 19.71 -22.71
N ASN A 58 -7.80 19.76 -24.02
CA ASN A 58 -9.00 19.19 -24.61
C ASN A 58 -8.88 17.66 -24.65
N SER A 59 -9.87 16.95 -24.12
CA SER A 59 -9.83 15.48 -24.01
C SER A 59 -9.94 14.77 -25.37
N ARG A 60 -10.36 15.48 -26.43
CA ARG A 60 -10.44 14.95 -27.80
C ARG A 60 -9.06 14.71 -28.42
N ASP A 61 -8.16 15.68 -28.28
CA ASP A 61 -6.89 15.76 -29.03
C ASP A 61 -5.67 16.02 -28.13
N SER A 62 -5.87 16.19 -26.82
CA SER A 62 -4.84 16.54 -25.83
C SER A 62 -4.16 17.88 -26.08
N GLU A 63 -4.73 18.76 -26.92
CA GLU A 63 -4.19 20.09 -27.16
C GLU A 63 -4.52 21.04 -26.00
N PRO A 64 -3.59 21.95 -25.62
CA PRO A 64 -3.81 22.87 -24.50
C PRO A 64 -4.94 23.88 -24.75
N VAL A 65 -5.72 24.16 -23.71
CA VAL A 65 -6.86 25.09 -23.78
C VAL A 65 -6.47 26.47 -23.24
N SER A 66 -6.40 27.48 -24.11
CA SER A 66 -5.95 28.83 -23.74
C SER A 66 -7.00 29.72 -23.08
N SER A 67 -8.28 29.34 -23.12
CA SER A 67 -9.44 30.17 -22.71
C SER A 67 -10.01 29.80 -21.34
N ALA A 68 -9.43 28.80 -20.66
CA ALA A 68 -9.98 28.27 -19.42
C ALA A 68 -9.77 29.23 -18.23
N LYS A 69 -10.82 29.36 -17.41
CA LYS A 69 -10.79 30.07 -16.13
C LYS A 69 -10.81 29.09 -14.98
N ILE A 70 -9.97 29.37 -13.99
CA ILE A 70 -9.84 28.52 -12.81
C ILE A 70 -10.34 29.26 -11.56
N THR A 71 -11.16 28.56 -10.79
CA THR A 71 -11.60 28.94 -9.46
C THR A 71 -11.20 27.83 -8.48
N VAL A 72 -10.62 28.20 -7.35
CA VAL A 72 -10.22 27.25 -6.29
C VAL A 72 -11.03 27.52 -5.04
N LYS A 73 -11.60 26.47 -4.46
CA LYS A 73 -12.33 26.52 -3.19
C LYS A 73 -11.71 25.61 -2.14
N THR A 74 -11.89 25.99 -0.88
CA THR A 74 -11.69 25.14 0.31
C THR A 74 -13.04 25.00 1.01
N GLY A 75 -13.65 23.81 0.93
CA GLY A 75 -15.06 23.65 1.29
C GLY A 75 -15.95 24.62 0.49
N VAL A 76 -16.68 25.50 1.18
CA VAL A 76 -17.57 26.49 0.54
C VAL A 76 -16.91 27.84 0.20
N GLU A 77 -15.68 28.06 0.66
CA GLU A 77 -14.99 29.35 0.50
C GLU A 77 -14.15 29.37 -0.78
N THR A 78 -14.36 30.37 -1.64
CA THR A 78 -13.49 30.64 -2.79
C THR A 78 -12.20 31.32 -2.31
N ILE A 79 -11.07 30.66 -2.51
CA ILE A 79 -9.74 31.15 -2.08
C ILE A 79 -8.91 31.66 -3.25
N ALA A 80 -9.25 31.29 -4.49
CA ALA A 80 -8.66 31.87 -5.70
C ALA A 80 -9.68 31.85 -6.84
N GLU A 81 -9.67 32.85 -7.72
CA GLU A 81 -10.63 32.96 -8.83
C GLU A 81 -10.05 33.71 -10.02
N GLY A 82 -10.54 33.38 -11.22
CA GLY A 82 -10.24 34.12 -12.45
C GLY A 82 -8.82 33.91 -12.95
N ILE A 83 -8.17 32.82 -12.54
CA ILE A 83 -6.81 32.49 -12.97
C ILE A 83 -6.89 31.96 -14.40
N VAL A 84 -6.16 32.61 -15.31
CA VAL A 84 -6.07 32.22 -16.72
C VAL A 84 -4.61 31.89 -17.01
N GLY A 85 -4.41 30.68 -17.53
CA GLY A 85 -3.10 30.18 -17.93
C GLY A 85 -2.68 30.64 -19.33
N ALA A 86 -1.38 30.57 -19.62
CA ALA A 86 -0.89 30.70 -20.99
C ALA A 86 -0.70 29.30 -21.59
N ASP A 87 -1.24 29.05 -22.78
CA ASP A 87 -1.19 27.75 -23.47
C ASP A 87 -1.64 26.58 -22.57
N GLY A 88 -2.78 26.73 -21.88
CA GLY A 88 -3.36 25.74 -20.97
C GLY A 88 -2.63 25.57 -19.63
N LYS A 89 -1.45 26.17 -19.44
CA LYS A 89 -0.66 26.04 -18.20
C LYS A 89 -1.09 27.07 -17.17
N PHE A 90 -1.34 26.64 -15.95
CA PHE A 90 -1.65 27.53 -14.84
C PHE A 90 -0.68 27.36 -13.67
N SER A 91 -0.59 28.40 -12.84
CA SER A 91 0.15 28.40 -11.59
C SER A 91 -0.61 29.23 -10.57
N ILE A 92 -0.91 28.65 -9.42
CA ILE A 92 -1.69 29.27 -8.35
C ILE A 92 -0.80 29.30 -7.12
N SER A 93 -0.36 30.50 -6.71
CA SER A 93 0.44 30.67 -5.50
C SER A 93 -0.45 30.80 -4.26
N ASP A 94 0.18 30.71 -3.10
CA ASP A 94 -0.42 31.05 -1.81
C ASP A 94 -1.62 30.19 -1.40
N LEU A 95 -1.72 28.97 -1.94
CA LEU A 95 -2.72 27.99 -1.50
C LEU A 95 -2.33 27.43 -0.12
N PRO A 96 -3.30 27.15 0.76
CA PRO A 96 -3.03 26.62 2.09
C PRO A 96 -2.32 25.26 1.98
N SER A 97 -1.30 25.03 2.81
CA SER A 97 -0.61 23.73 2.88
C SER A 97 -1.46 22.66 3.59
N ASN A 98 -1.28 21.39 3.22
CA ASN A 98 -1.95 20.24 3.83
C ASN A 98 -3.48 20.39 3.90
N SER A 99 -4.11 20.74 2.78
CA SER A 99 -5.54 21.07 2.68
C SER A 99 -6.21 20.42 1.47
N ASP A 100 -7.47 20.00 1.60
CA ASP A 100 -8.33 19.54 0.49
C ASP A 100 -8.90 20.73 -0.28
N LEU A 101 -8.71 20.74 -1.61
CA LEU A 101 -9.13 21.83 -2.48
C LEU A 101 -9.92 21.35 -3.70
N ASP A 102 -10.93 22.13 -4.07
CA ASP A 102 -11.70 21.96 -5.30
C ASP A 102 -11.19 22.96 -6.36
N LEU A 103 -10.71 22.47 -7.50
CA LEU A 103 -10.35 23.27 -8.67
C LEU A 103 -11.45 23.17 -9.72
N ILE A 104 -12.14 24.28 -9.98
CA ILE A 104 -13.23 24.37 -10.95
C ILE A 104 -12.70 25.06 -12.20
N VAL A 105 -12.74 24.34 -13.32
CA VAL A 105 -12.38 24.86 -14.64
C VAL A 105 -13.65 25.24 -15.39
N THR A 106 -13.73 26.48 -15.86
CA THR A 106 -14.88 27.01 -16.61
C THR A 106 -14.44 27.65 -17.93
N SER A 107 -15.40 27.80 -18.86
CA SER A 107 -15.23 28.42 -20.17
C SER A 107 -16.20 29.59 -20.32
N ASP A 108 -15.71 30.78 -20.68
CA ASP A 108 -16.59 31.93 -21.02
C ASP A 108 -17.26 31.79 -22.40
N SER A 109 -16.68 30.98 -23.28
CA SER A 109 -17.09 30.82 -24.69
C SER A 109 -17.86 29.53 -24.95
N ASP A 110 -18.26 28.81 -23.90
CA ASP A 110 -18.91 27.48 -23.98
C ASP A 110 -18.16 26.46 -24.87
N GLU A 111 -16.82 26.59 -24.97
CA GLU A 111 -15.98 25.69 -25.78
C GLU A 111 -15.90 24.28 -25.16
N PHE A 112 -16.03 24.20 -23.84
CA PHE A 112 -16.08 22.96 -23.06
C PHE A 112 -16.98 23.13 -21.84
N MET A 113 -17.47 22.00 -21.31
CA MET A 113 -18.28 21.98 -20.09
C MET A 113 -17.43 22.26 -18.85
N SER A 114 -17.97 23.04 -17.93
CA SER A 114 -17.36 23.26 -16.62
C SER A 114 -17.13 21.94 -15.89
N ARG A 115 -15.97 21.80 -15.24
CA ARG A 115 -15.55 20.55 -14.59
C ARG A 115 -14.81 20.85 -13.29
N ALA A 116 -15.07 20.04 -12.25
CA ALA A 116 -14.38 20.12 -10.97
C ALA A 116 -13.29 19.03 -10.86
N PHE A 117 -12.17 19.40 -10.26
CA PHE A 117 -11.01 18.54 -10.00
C PHE A 117 -10.63 18.64 -8.53
N PHE A 118 -10.47 17.51 -7.85
CA PHE A 118 -10.22 17.46 -6.40
C PHE A 118 -8.76 17.08 -6.13
N PHE A 119 -8.08 17.82 -5.26
CA PHE A 119 -6.67 17.57 -4.92
C PHE A 119 -6.32 18.03 -3.51
N ASN A 120 -5.22 17.50 -2.97
CA ASN A 120 -4.65 17.92 -1.70
C ASN A 120 -3.38 18.74 -1.94
N THR A 121 -3.16 19.78 -1.14
CA THR A 121 -1.86 20.44 -1.10
C THR A 121 -0.88 19.69 -0.19
N GLU A 122 0.39 19.57 -0.59
CA GLU A 122 1.42 18.94 0.24
C GLU A 122 1.73 19.71 1.54
N PHE A 123 2.31 19.01 2.51
CA PHE A 123 2.85 19.64 3.71
C PHE A 123 4.03 20.58 3.36
N SER A 124 4.03 21.77 3.94
CA SER A 124 5.06 22.79 3.74
C SER A 124 5.39 23.47 5.06
N GLU A 125 6.69 23.60 5.35
CA GLU A 125 7.21 24.39 6.46
C GLU A 125 7.48 25.85 6.07
N GLY A 126 7.27 26.24 4.80
CA GLY A 126 7.49 27.59 4.27
C GLY A 126 6.60 27.95 3.06
N SER A 127 7.00 28.95 2.27
CA SER A 127 6.20 29.50 1.14
C SER A 127 6.69 29.11 -0.27
N ASN A 128 7.69 28.23 -0.38
CA ASN A 128 8.35 27.89 -1.66
C ASN A 128 8.05 26.48 -2.19
N ASN A 129 7.19 25.71 -1.54
CA ASN A 129 6.83 24.36 -2.02
C ASN A 129 6.01 24.46 -3.31
N GLN A 130 6.39 23.66 -4.30
CA GLN A 130 5.73 23.59 -5.61
C GLN A 130 5.17 22.19 -5.80
N GLN A 131 3.91 22.12 -6.22
CA GLN A 131 3.21 20.88 -6.48
C GLN A 131 2.63 20.91 -7.90
N ASP A 132 2.82 19.83 -8.64
CA ASP A 132 2.22 19.62 -9.95
C ASP A 132 1.06 18.64 -9.83
N ILE A 133 -0.14 19.05 -10.23
CA ILE A 133 -1.36 18.22 -10.21
C ILE A 133 -1.67 17.58 -11.57
N GLY A 134 -0.75 17.71 -12.54
CA GLY A 134 -0.77 17.00 -13.80
C GLY A 134 -1.70 17.62 -14.85
N ILE A 135 -2.29 16.75 -15.67
CA ILE A 135 -3.09 17.10 -16.84
C ILE A 135 -4.58 17.01 -16.49
N LEU A 136 -5.30 18.11 -16.69
CA LEU A 136 -6.72 18.25 -16.43
C LEU A 136 -7.48 18.30 -17.76
N GLY A 137 -8.17 17.20 -18.09
CA GLY A 137 -8.95 17.08 -19.33
C GLY A 137 -10.32 17.75 -19.22
N VAL A 138 -10.65 18.61 -20.19
CA VAL A 138 -12.00 19.17 -20.40
C VAL A 138 -12.55 18.75 -21.76
N SER A 139 -13.86 18.84 -21.99
CA SER A 139 -14.49 18.44 -23.26
C SER A 139 -15.72 19.29 -23.58
N GLU A 140 -15.97 19.47 -24.88
CA GLU A 140 -17.23 19.98 -25.42
C GLU A 140 -18.44 19.18 -24.92
N ALA A 141 -19.59 19.84 -24.82
CA ALA A 141 -20.85 19.23 -24.42
C ALA A 141 -21.43 18.33 -25.53
N VAL A 142 -22.12 17.26 -25.12
CA VAL A 142 -23.03 16.47 -25.95
C VAL A 142 -24.36 16.32 -25.21
N ASP A 143 -25.46 16.59 -25.90
CA ASP A 143 -26.78 16.28 -25.39
C ASP A 143 -27.10 14.82 -25.72
N VAL A 144 -27.50 14.08 -24.69
CA VAL A 144 -27.88 12.67 -24.76
C VAL A 144 -29.35 12.57 -24.40
N SER A 145 -30.07 11.78 -25.20
CA SER A 145 -31.48 11.46 -24.97
C SER A 145 -31.67 9.96 -24.93
N PHE A 146 -32.48 9.48 -23.99
CA PHE A 146 -32.83 8.06 -23.86
C PHE A 146 -34.26 7.91 -23.32
N THR A 147 -34.87 6.76 -23.59
CA THR A 147 -36.24 6.46 -23.15
C THR A 147 -36.22 5.43 -22.04
N VAL A 148 -37.07 5.58 -21.04
CA VAL A 148 -37.34 4.54 -20.03
C VAL A 148 -38.81 4.16 -20.13
N LEU A 149 -39.09 2.89 -20.41
CA LEU A 149 -40.43 2.36 -20.65
C LEU A 149 -40.76 1.29 -19.61
N ASN A 150 -42.03 1.21 -19.25
CA ASN A 150 -42.57 0.08 -18.52
C ASN A 150 -42.66 -1.14 -19.47
N GLY A 151 -42.01 -2.24 -19.12
CA GLY A 151 -41.97 -3.48 -19.90
C GLY A 151 -43.33 -4.12 -20.14
N ALA A 152 -44.28 -3.96 -19.20
CA ALA A 152 -45.60 -4.57 -19.28
C ALA A 152 -46.51 -3.90 -20.32
N ASP A 153 -46.44 -2.57 -20.45
CA ASP A 153 -47.39 -1.78 -21.26
C ASP A 153 -46.76 -0.75 -22.21
N ASN A 154 -45.43 -0.64 -22.22
CA ASN A 154 -44.63 0.31 -23.00
C ASN A 154 -44.95 1.79 -22.73
N THR A 155 -45.47 2.12 -21.54
CA THR A 155 -45.66 3.52 -21.12
C THR A 155 -44.37 4.12 -20.55
N PRO A 156 -44.09 5.43 -20.71
CA PRO A 156 -42.89 6.03 -20.14
C PRO A 156 -42.87 6.02 -18.61
N VAL A 157 -41.73 5.64 -18.03
CA VAL A 157 -41.42 5.83 -16.59
C VAL A 157 -40.91 7.25 -16.41
N THR A 158 -41.50 8.03 -15.51
CA THR A 158 -41.35 9.50 -15.48
C THR A 158 -40.71 10.08 -14.23
N ASP A 159 -40.55 9.27 -13.18
CA ASP A 159 -40.21 9.70 -11.82
C ASP A 159 -38.74 9.46 -11.44
N LEU A 160 -37.95 8.83 -12.32
CA LEU A 160 -36.52 8.65 -12.14
C LEU A 160 -35.73 9.95 -12.33
N VAL A 161 -34.61 10.06 -11.63
CA VAL A 161 -33.63 11.15 -11.80
C VAL A 161 -32.25 10.54 -12.04
N PHE A 162 -31.78 10.62 -13.28
CA PHE A 162 -30.44 10.18 -13.64
C PHE A 162 -29.40 11.24 -13.26
N LYS A 163 -28.29 10.77 -12.72
CA LYS A 163 -27.18 11.58 -12.24
C LYS A 163 -25.89 11.04 -12.82
N ALA A 164 -25.03 11.93 -13.29
CA ALA A 164 -23.75 11.58 -13.87
C ALA A 164 -22.66 12.46 -13.26
N ASP A 165 -21.55 11.85 -12.87
CA ASP A 165 -20.42 12.56 -12.28
C ASP A 165 -19.27 12.60 -13.28
N SER A 166 -18.91 13.79 -13.74
CA SER A 166 -17.71 13.98 -14.55
C SER A 166 -16.54 14.53 -13.75
N SER A 167 -16.67 14.81 -12.46
CA SER A 167 -15.56 15.29 -11.64
C SER A 167 -14.41 14.27 -11.59
N SER A 168 -13.19 14.74 -11.31
CA SER A 168 -12.02 13.85 -11.27
C SER A 168 -11.23 14.07 -9.98
N PRO A 169 -10.84 13.01 -9.26
CA PRO A 169 -9.71 13.11 -8.35
C PRO A 169 -8.45 13.34 -9.20
N SER A 170 -7.70 14.40 -8.91
CA SER A 170 -6.35 14.57 -9.44
C SER A 170 -5.36 14.20 -8.34
N TYR A 171 -4.55 13.18 -8.61
CA TYR A 171 -3.34 12.77 -7.87
C TYR A 171 -3.49 12.34 -6.39
N SER A 172 -4.57 12.65 -5.66
CA SER A 172 -4.87 12.10 -4.32
C SER A 172 -6.20 12.54 -3.69
N GLY A 173 -6.96 13.45 -4.30
CA GLY A 173 -8.07 14.14 -3.63
C GLY A 173 -9.42 13.42 -3.64
N VAL A 174 -10.15 13.53 -2.54
CA VAL A 174 -11.59 13.22 -2.44
C VAL A 174 -12.30 14.45 -1.87
N SER A 175 -13.44 14.85 -2.44
CA SER A 175 -14.19 16.00 -1.94
C SER A 175 -15.60 15.62 -1.53
N SER A 176 -16.07 16.17 -0.41
CA SER A 176 -17.47 16.02 0.00
C SER A 176 -18.43 16.85 -0.84
N SER A 177 -17.94 17.75 -1.72
CA SER A 177 -18.74 18.64 -2.55
C SER A 177 -19.09 18.06 -3.93
N THR A 178 -18.72 16.81 -4.24
CA THR A 178 -18.98 16.17 -5.54
C THR A 178 -20.43 16.30 -6.01
N PHE A 179 -21.39 16.23 -5.08
CA PHE A 179 -22.81 16.35 -5.38
C PHE A 179 -23.21 17.71 -6.01
N GLU A 180 -22.41 18.76 -5.82
CA GLU A 180 -22.65 20.09 -6.39
C GLU A 180 -22.35 20.15 -7.90
N TYR A 181 -21.57 19.19 -8.41
CA TYR A 181 -21.06 19.17 -9.79
C TYR A 181 -21.65 18.04 -10.64
N LEU A 182 -22.71 17.38 -10.15
CA LEU A 182 -23.41 16.32 -10.88
C LEU A 182 -24.21 16.88 -12.05
N HIS A 183 -24.17 16.16 -13.18
CA HIS A 183 -25.07 16.36 -14.31
C HIS A 183 -26.38 15.63 -14.03
N LEU A 184 -27.50 16.34 -14.14
CA LEU A 184 -28.83 15.80 -13.84
C LEU A 184 -29.66 15.69 -15.12
N SER A 185 -30.42 14.60 -15.26
CA SER A 185 -31.39 14.47 -16.35
C SER A 185 -32.61 15.35 -16.14
N THR A 186 -33.26 15.71 -17.23
CA THR A 186 -34.61 16.30 -17.26
C THR A 186 -35.53 15.42 -18.09
N PHE A 187 -36.77 15.22 -17.64
CA PHE A 187 -37.77 14.47 -18.37
C PHE A 187 -38.61 15.38 -19.26
N ASP A 188 -38.75 15.04 -20.53
CA ASP A 188 -39.61 15.72 -21.50
C ASP A 188 -40.96 14.98 -21.62
N GLU A 189 -41.98 15.52 -20.95
CA GLU A 189 -43.35 14.95 -20.97
C GLU A 189 -43.98 14.87 -22.36
N VAL A 190 -43.54 15.69 -23.32
CA VAL A 190 -44.13 15.72 -24.68
C VAL A 190 -43.62 14.56 -25.51
N ASN A 191 -42.33 14.25 -25.40
CA ASN A 191 -41.65 13.23 -26.20
C ASN A 191 -41.45 11.92 -25.44
N GLY A 192 -41.65 11.89 -24.11
CA GLY A 192 -41.47 10.72 -23.27
C GLY A 192 -40.01 10.30 -23.08
N ILE A 193 -39.08 11.26 -23.18
CA ILE A 193 -37.63 10.99 -23.16
C ILE A 193 -36.93 11.74 -22.02
N TYR A 194 -35.87 11.14 -21.49
CA TYR A 194 -34.92 11.81 -20.62
C TYR A 194 -33.84 12.50 -21.45
N ASN A 195 -33.47 13.71 -21.05
CA ASN A 195 -32.39 14.49 -21.66
C ASN A 195 -31.34 14.84 -20.61
N MET A 196 -30.06 14.68 -20.96
CA MET A 196 -28.92 15.03 -20.11
C MET A 196 -27.79 15.61 -20.98
N THR A 197 -27.11 16.63 -20.49
CA THR A 197 -25.93 17.21 -21.15
C THR A 197 -24.67 16.69 -20.46
N LEU A 198 -23.76 16.08 -21.22
CA LEU A 198 -22.56 15.40 -20.72
C LEU A 198 -21.30 15.84 -21.49
N PRO A 199 -20.09 15.71 -20.92
CA PRO A 199 -18.86 15.94 -21.66
C PRO A 199 -18.63 14.81 -22.69
N ARG A 200 -18.45 15.17 -23.97
CA ARG A 200 -18.40 14.20 -25.08
C ARG A 200 -17.27 13.18 -24.99
N TYR A 201 -16.05 13.59 -24.68
CA TYR A 201 -14.86 12.73 -24.72
C TYR A 201 -14.31 12.36 -23.34
N ILE A 202 -15.18 12.39 -22.33
CA ILE A 202 -14.87 11.94 -20.98
C ILE A 202 -15.88 10.85 -20.68
N ASP A 203 -15.40 9.64 -20.36
CA ASP A 203 -16.29 8.53 -20.03
C ASP A 203 -17.03 8.84 -18.73
N VAL A 204 -18.37 8.84 -18.80
CA VAL A 204 -19.23 9.15 -17.66
C VAL A 204 -20.36 8.14 -17.58
N ALA A 205 -20.59 7.58 -16.40
CA ALA A 205 -21.75 6.74 -16.13
C ALA A 205 -22.93 7.57 -15.61
N ALA A 206 -24.13 7.30 -16.11
CA ALA A 206 -25.38 7.85 -15.60
C ALA A 206 -26.06 6.83 -14.67
N THR A 207 -26.50 7.26 -13.50
CA THR A 207 -27.09 6.41 -12.46
C THR A 207 -28.43 6.95 -11.99
N ALA A 208 -29.39 6.08 -11.69
CA ALA A 208 -30.65 6.46 -11.06
C ALA A 208 -31.03 5.46 -9.95
N SER A 209 -31.82 5.89 -8.98
CA SER A 209 -32.40 5.00 -7.96
C SER A 209 -33.71 4.43 -8.49
N LEU A 210 -33.87 3.11 -8.38
CA LEU A 210 -35.10 2.37 -8.64
C LEU A 210 -36.06 2.42 -7.43
N ASP A 211 -35.53 2.70 -6.23
CA ASP A 211 -36.31 3.12 -5.06
C ASP A 211 -36.51 4.65 -5.14
N VAL A 212 -37.63 5.06 -5.72
CA VAL A 212 -37.99 6.47 -5.96
C VAL A 212 -38.54 7.09 -4.68
N ASN A 213 -39.28 6.30 -3.90
CA ASN A 213 -39.97 6.76 -2.70
C ASN A 213 -39.05 6.81 -1.44
N LYS A 214 -37.90 6.15 -1.50
CA LYS A 214 -36.84 6.03 -0.48
C LYS A 214 -37.25 5.30 0.79
N ASP A 215 -38.14 4.31 0.68
CA ASP A 215 -38.54 3.44 1.79
C ASP A 215 -37.59 2.25 2.01
N GLY A 216 -36.63 2.06 1.10
CA GLY A 216 -35.65 0.97 1.12
C GLY A 216 -35.95 -0.14 0.13
N GLU A 217 -37.16 -0.19 -0.43
CA GLU A 217 -37.60 -1.18 -1.41
C GLU A 217 -37.62 -0.56 -2.83
N PRO A 218 -37.17 -1.28 -3.86
CA PRO A 218 -37.21 -0.77 -5.23
C PRO A 218 -38.64 -0.73 -5.79
N ASP A 219 -39.09 0.43 -6.27
CA ASP A 219 -40.40 0.56 -6.95
C ASP A 219 -40.40 -0.11 -8.35
N TYR A 220 -39.21 -0.26 -8.95
CA TYR A 220 -39.00 -0.81 -10.29
C TYR A 220 -37.93 -1.92 -10.32
N VAL A 221 -38.14 -2.91 -11.19
CA VAL A 221 -37.20 -3.99 -11.49
C VAL A 221 -36.78 -3.89 -12.95
N LEU A 222 -35.53 -4.24 -13.26
CA LEU A 222 -34.98 -4.13 -14.61
C LEU A 222 -35.43 -5.31 -15.49
N GLU A 223 -36.06 -5.08 -16.64
CA GLU A 223 -36.46 -6.19 -17.54
C GLU A 223 -35.28 -6.71 -18.39
N SER A 224 -34.41 -5.80 -18.83
CA SER A 224 -33.12 -6.10 -19.48
C SER A 224 -32.22 -4.87 -19.36
N LEU A 225 -30.91 -5.03 -19.61
CA LEU A 225 -29.84 -4.00 -19.59
C LEU A 225 -30.32 -2.54 -19.41
N PRO A 226 -29.71 -1.75 -18.50
CA PRO A 226 -28.30 -1.79 -18.07
C PRO A 226 -28.03 -2.35 -16.66
N PHE A 227 -26.75 -2.47 -16.28
CA PHE A 227 -26.28 -3.04 -15.00
C PHE A 227 -26.97 -2.43 -13.77
N SER A 228 -27.50 -3.28 -12.88
CA SER A 228 -28.04 -2.87 -11.59
C SER A 228 -27.09 -3.24 -10.45
N SER A 229 -27.03 -2.38 -9.42
CA SER A 229 -26.31 -2.64 -8.17
C SER A 229 -27.11 -2.10 -7.01
N GLY A 230 -27.62 -3.00 -6.16
CA GLY A 230 -28.65 -2.66 -5.17
C GLY A 230 -29.86 -2.01 -5.84
N ASN A 231 -30.36 -0.92 -5.25
CA ASN A 231 -31.51 -0.18 -5.78
C ASN A 231 -31.11 0.82 -6.88
N ASN A 232 -29.91 0.73 -7.48
CA ASN A 232 -29.48 1.69 -8.51
C ASN A 232 -29.31 1.02 -9.87
N ILE A 233 -29.78 1.71 -10.90
CA ILE A 233 -29.50 1.41 -12.30
C ILE A 233 -28.29 2.23 -12.76
N THR A 234 -27.35 1.61 -13.47
CA THR A 234 -26.12 2.26 -13.98
C THR A 234 -25.97 2.06 -15.48
N PHE A 235 -25.93 3.17 -16.20
CA PHE A 235 -25.67 3.24 -17.63
C PHE A 235 -24.25 3.75 -17.89
N PHE A 236 -23.33 2.85 -18.27
CA PHE A 236 -21.95 3.18 -18.58
C PHE A 236 -21.81 3.91 -19.92
N SER A 237 -20.79 4.76 -20.04
CA SER A 237 -20.48 5.52 -21.25
C SER A 237 -21.68 6.28 -21.80
N ALA A 238 -22.39 6.97 -20.90
CA ALA A 238 -23.66 7.60 -21.20
C ALA A 238 -23.54 8.67 -22.29
N ASN A 239 -22.37 9.31 -22.38
CA ASN A 239 -22.00 10.29 -23.38
C ASN A 239 -21.80 9.73 -24.81
N GLU A 240 -21.72 8.41 -25.00
CA GLU A 240 -21.58 7.78 -26.33
C GLU A 240 -22.91 7.52 -27.05
N GLY A 241 -24.05 7.67 -26.35
CA GLY A 241 -25.39 7.52 -26.95
C GLY A 241 -25.80 6.08 -27.24
N GLY A 242 -25.29 5.11 -26.48
CA GLY A 242 -25.48 3.67 -26.72
C GLY A 242 -26.82 3.06 -26.28
N ALA A 243 -27.63 3.74 -25.46
CA ALA A 243 -28.92 3.21 -24.99
C ALA A 243 -30.08 4.07 -25.51
N ASN A 244 -30.85 3.53 -26.45
CA ASN A 244 -32.03 4.22 -26.96
C ASN A 244 -33.28 3.98 -26.09
N GLU A 245 -33.37 2.82 -25.43
CA GLU A 245 -34.53 2.39 -24.65
C GLU A 245 -34.10 1.50 -23.48
N ILE A 246 -34.59 1.80 -22.28
CA ILE A 246 -34.44 1.01 -21.05
C ILE A 246 -35.83 0.51 -20.67
N TYR A 247 -35.95 -0.78 -20.34
CA TYR A 247 -37.22 -1.39 -19.97
C TYR A 247 -37.22 -1.76 -18.48
N LEU A 248 -38.23 -1.30 -17.75
CA LEU A 248 -38.44 -1.56 -16.32
C LEU A 248 -39.80 -2.20 -16.10
N LEU A 249 -39.93 -3.16 -15.20
CA LEU A 249 -41.22 -3.63 -14.70
C LEU A 249 -41.51 -2.93 -13.37
N THR A 250 -42.78 -2.71 -13.05
CA THR A 250 -43.13 -2.40 -11.66
C THR A 250 -42.83 -3.64 -10.80
N ALA A 251 -42.46 -3.45 -9.54
CA ALA A 251 -42.19 -4.57 -8.64
C ALA A 251 -43.38 -5.56 -8.58
N ASP A 252 -44.62 -5.08 -8.66
CA ASP A 252 -45.86 -5.85 -8.65
C ASP A 252 -46.13 -6.65 -9.95
N ASP A 253 -45.58 -6.22 -11.09
CA ASP A 253 -45.79 -6.85 -12.40
C ASP A 253 -44.74 -7.93 -12.73
N ALA A 254 -43.67 -8.04 -11.94
CA ALA A 254 -42.72 -9.14 -12.05
C ALA A 254 -43.41 -10.46 -11.64
N ALA A 255 -43.26 -11.52 -12.44
CA ALA A 255 -43.86 -12.82 -12.13
C ALA A 255 -42.90 -13.66 -11.27
N PRO A 256 -43.08 -13.73 -9.93
CA PRO A 256 -42.25 -14.61 -9.11
C PRO A 256 -42.47 -16.08 -9.45
N GLU A 257 -41.39 -16.82 -9.59
CA GLU A 257 -41.38 -18.27 -9.66
C GLU A 257 -41.09 -18.87 -8.28
N GLU A 258 -41.93 -19.79 -7.82
CA GLU A 258 -41.67 -20.51 -6.56
C GLU A 258 -40.57 -21.55 -6.76
N VAL A 259 -39.48 -21.43 -5.98
CA VAL A 259 -38.33 -22.32 -6.02
C VAL A 259 -38.08 -22.91 -4.63
N GLU A 260 -37.76 -24.20 -4.55
CA GLU A 260 -37.30 -24.84 -3.31
C GLU A 260 -35.78 -24.70 -3.16
N TYR A 261 -35.33 -24.15 -2.04
CA TYR A 261 -33.91 -24.05 -1.68
C TYR A 261 -33.59 -24.96 -0.50
N ARG A 262 -32.46 -25.65 -0.59
CA ARG A 262 -31.95 -26.57 0.43
C ARG A 262 -30.58 -26.11 0.88
N VAL A 263 -30.39 -25.88 2.18
CA VAL A 263 -29.15 -25.34 2.75
C VAL A 263 -28.62 -26.30 3.80
N ALA A 264 -27.50 -26.97 3.51
CA ALA A 264 -26.71 -27.69 4.49
C ALA A 264 -25.81 -26.70 5.26
N LEU A 265 -26.09 -26.49 6.54
CA LEU A 265 -25.21 -25.77 7.45
C LEU A 265 -24.27 -26.75 8.13
N VAL A 266 -22.96 -26.58 7.95
CA VAL A 266 -21.95 -27.53 8.43
C VAL A 266 -20.83 -26.84 9.20
N ASP A 267 -20.17 -27.57 10.10
CA ASP A 267 -18.94 -27.14 10.77
C ASP A 267 -17.68 -27.46 9.94
N GLU A 268 -16.49 -27.22 10.51
CA GLU A 268 -15.20 -27.47 9.86
C GLU A 268 -14.95 -28.95 9.50
N PHE A 269 -15.67 -29.87 10.12
CA PHE A 269 -15.59 -31.31 9.88
C PHE A 269 -16.67 -31.82 8.92
N GLY A 270 -17.59 -30.95 8.50
CA GLY A 270 -18.73 -31.31 7.66
C GLY A 270 -19.91 -31.87 8.45
N ASP A 271 -19.92 -31.77 9.78
CA ASP A 271 -21.04 -32.19 10.62
C ASP A 271 -22.14 -31.11 10.65
N PRO A 272 -23.43 -31.48 10.71
CA PRO A 272 -24.53 -30.54 10.57
C PRO A 272 -24.69 -29.62 11.81
N LEU A 273 -24.80 -28.32 11.57
CA LEU A 273 -25.08 -27.31 12.57
C LEU A 273 -26.59 -27.15 12.79
N LEU A 274 -27.05 -27.40 14.01
CA LEU A 274 -28.46 -27.35 14.39
C LEU A 274 -28.79 -26.11 15.21
N GLY A 275 -29.95 -25.50 14.96
CA GLY A 275 -30.48 -24.38 15.74
C GLY A 275 -30.26 -23.00 15.12
N ALA A 276 -29.68 -22.93 13.92
CA ALA A 276 -29.71 -21.73 13.10
C ALA A 276 -31.14 -21.44 12.61
N THR A 277 -31.45 -20.16 12.45
CA THR A 277 -32.57 -19.70 11.64
C THR A 277 -32.05 -19.46 10.23
N VAL A 278 -32.71 -20.04 9.23
CA VAL A 278 -32.45 -19.75 7.81
C VAL A 278 -33.73 -19.13 7.26
N LEU A 279 -33.65 -17.95 6.66
CA LEU A 279 -34.82 -17.21 6.23
C LEU A 279 -34.57 -16.42 4.94
N VAL A 280 -35.65 -16.09 4.25
CA VAL A 280 -35.69 -15.13 3.15
C VAL A 280 -36.66 -14.03 3.57
N ASN A 281 -36.19 -12.78 3.47
CA ASN A 281 -37.01 -11.61 3.74
C ASN A 281 -36.76 -10.58 2.63
N ASP A 282 -37.73 -10.47 1.74
CA ASP A 282 -37.78 -9.51 0.65
C ASP A 282 -39.25 -9.21 0.30
N GLN A 283 -39.46 -8.28 -0.64
CA GLN A 283 -40.77 -7.83 -1.08
C GLN A 283 -41.69 -8.92 -1.64
N TYR A 284 -41.16 -10.07 -2.07
CA TYR A 284 -41.93 -11.17 -2.64
C TYR A 284 -42.22 -12.30 -1.64
N ASN A 285 -41.48 -12.35 -0.52
CA ASN A 285 -41.45 -13.51 0.37
C ASN A 285 -41.94 -13.26 1.80
N ASP A 286 -42.23 -12.03 2.23
CA ASP A 286 -42.90 -11.74 3.53
C ASP A 286 -42.36 -12.58 4.73
N ASP A 287 -41.04 -12.58 4.95
CA ASP A 287 -40.34 -13.28 6.06
C ASP A 287 -40.58 -14.81 6.10
N VAL A 288 -40.20 -15.54 5.04
CA VAL A 288 -40.26 -17.01 5.02
C VAL A 288 -39.07 -17.62 5.77
N SER A 289 -39.34 -18.52 6.72
CA SER A 289 -38.32 -19.29 7.44
C SER A 289 -38.25 -20.74 6.97
N ALA A 290 -37.04 -21.28 6.91
CA ALA A 290 -36.78 -22.66 6.54
C ALA A 290 -37.25 -23.67 7.61
N THR A 291 -37.60 -24.87 7.16
CA THR A 291 -37.83 -26.04 8.02
C THR A 291 -36.64 -26.99 7.93
N TYR A 292 -36.15 -27.49 9.07
CA TYR A 292 -35.03 -28.44 9.08
C TYR A 292 -35.50 -29.86 8.74
N ASP A 293 -34.94 -30.43 7.68
CA ASP A 293 -35.09 -31.83 7.26
C ASP A 293 -33.97 -32.68 7.89
N ALA A 294 -34.33 -33.43 8.93
CA ALA A 294 -33.39 -34.27 9.68
C ALA A 294 -32.93 -35.53 8.92
N GLU A 295 -33.63 -35.96 7.86
CA GLU A 295 -33.19 -37.11 7.05
C GLU A 295 -32.10 -36.70 6.05
N ALA A 296 -32.24 -35.51 5.46
CA ALA A 296 -31.27 -34.95 4.53
C ALA A 296 -30.13 -34.18 5.22
N GLY A 297 -30.37 -33.66 6.42
CA GLY A 297 -29.41 -32.79 7.13
C GLY A 297 -29.43 -31.35 6.64
N GLU A 298 -30.56 -30.87 6.10
CA GLU A 298 -30.67 -29.61 5.36
C GLU A 298 -31.80 -28.73 5.88
N TYR A 299 -31.64 -27.42 5.77
CA TYR A 299 -32.71 -26.44 5.94
C TYR A 299 -33.42 -26.22 4.60
N VAL A 300 -34.72 -26.48 4.56
CA VAL A 300 -35.54 -26.38 3.33
C VAL A 300 -36.43 -25.15 3.40
N ILE A 301 -36.36 -24.30 2.38
CA ILE A 301 -37.16 -23.07 2.24
C ILE A 301 -37.76 -23.00 0.84
N SER A 302 -39.07 -22.73 0.73
CA SER A 302 -39.72 -22.40 -0.53
C SER A 302 -39.89 -20.90 -0.61
N ALA A 303 -39.33 -20.27 -1.63
CA ALA A 303 -39.37 -18.83 -1.80
C ALA A 303 -39.56 -18.46 -3.28
N ALA A 304 -40.28 -17.38 -3.50
CA ALA A 304 -40.43 -16.69 -4.77
C ALA A 304 -39.08 -16.12 -5.24
N PHE A 305 -38.71 -16.44 -6.48
CA PHE A 305 -37.56 -15.92 -7.20
C PHE A 305 -38.01 -15.08 -8.38
N VAL A 306 -37.37 -13.92 -8.58
CA VAL A 306 -37.61 -13.05 -9.75
C VAL A 306 -36.31 -12.84 -10.51
N GLN A 307 -35.29 -12.28 -9.86
CA GLN A 307 -33.96 -12.02 -10.44
C GLN A 307 -32.84 -12.21 -9.45
N SER A 308 -33.09 -11.88 -8.20
CA SER A 308 -32.16 -12.11 -7.11
C SER A 308 -32.89 -12.57 -5.87
N LEU A 309 -32.17 -13.29 -5.03
CA LEU A 309 -32.64 -13.76 -3.73
C LEU A 309 -31.47 -13.79 -2.77
N SER A 310 -31.70 -13.38 -1.52
CA SER A 310 -30.73 -13.55 -0.44
C SER A 310 -31.31 -14.45 0.63
N ILE A 311 -30.73 -15.63 0.79
CA ILE A 311 -31.02 -16.52 1.92
C ILE A 311 -30.15 -16.07 3.08
N GLN A 312 -30.78 -15.57 4.13
CA GLN A 312 -30.13 -15.02 5.32
C GLN A 312 -30.02 -16.08 6.41
N ILE A 313 -28.86 -16.11 7.06
CA ILE A 313 -28.54 -16.94 8.21
C ILE A 313 -28.08 -16.01 9.33
N PRO A 314 -28.98 -15.51 10.18
CA PRO A 314 -28.60 -14.65 11.30
C PRO A 314 -27.64 -15.35 12.27
N ALA A 315 -26.80 -14.56 12.93
CA ALA A 315 -25.89 -15.06 13.96
C ALA A 315 -26.61 -15.96 14.98
N PHE A 316 -25.98 -17.08 15.31
CA PHE A 316 -26.54 -18.11 16.17
C PHE A 316 -25.44 -18.79 16.98
N SER A 317 -25.83 -19.62 17.94
CA SER A 317 -24.89 -20.36 18.79
C SER A 317 -25.25 -21.84 18.80
N VAL A 318 -24.24 -22.69 18.71
CA VAL A 318 -24.36 -24.14 18.91
C VAL A 318 -23.48 -24.52 20.08
N GLY A 319 -24.10 -24.87 21.21
CA GLY A 319 -23.36 -25.05 22.47
C GLY A 319 -22.73 -23.75 22.96
N GLU A 320 -21.40 -23.72 23.07
CA GLU A 320 -20.61 -22.54 23.49
C GLU A 320 -19.99 -21.78 22.30
N ILE A 321 -20.11 -22.30 21.07
CA ILE A 321 -19.56 -21.68 19.86
C ILE A 321 -20.58 -20.70 19.30
N ASN A 322 -20.13 -19.48 19.02
CA ASN A 322 -20.95 -18.45 18.36
C ASN A 322 -20.55 -18.37 16.89
N TYR A 323 -21.53 -18.30 16.00
CA TYR A 323 -21.33 -18.13 14.57
C TYR A 323 -21.86 -16.76 14.16
N GLN A 324 -21.11 -16.06 13.30
CA GLN A 324 -21.57 -14.78 12.76
C GLN A 324 -22.67 -14.98 11.71
N SER A 325 -23.37 -13.90 11.39
CA SER A 325 -24.36 -13.94 10.32
C SER A 325 -23.70 -14.23 8.97
N ALA A 326 -24.35 -15.06 8.16
CA ALA A 326 -23.95 -15.37 6.80
C ALA A 326 -25.13 -15.21 5.84
N SER A 327 -24.85 -15.10 4.54
CA SER A 327 -25.89 -15.14 3.51
C SER A 327 -25.43 -15.84 2.24
N ILE A 328 -26.41 -16.45 1.56
CA ILE A 328 -26.26 -16.99 0.22
C ILE A 328 -27.00 -16.06 -0.72
N ASN A 329 -26.27 -15.41 -1.62
CA ASN A 329 -26.83 -14.46 -2.57
C ASN A 329 -26.88 -15.10 -3.95
N ILE A 330 -28.05 -15.09 -4.55
CA ILE A 330 -28.36 -15.70 -5.82
C ILE A 330 -28.79 -14.59 -6.76
N GLY A 331 -28.24 -14.54 -7.98
CA GLY A 331 -28.60 -13.54 -8.97
C GLY A 331 -28.54 -14.09 -10.39
N GLU A 332 -29.61 -13.89 -11.16
CA GLU A 332 -29.68 -14.27 -12.56
C GLU A 332 -28.66 -13.50 -13.41
N GLN A 333 -28.10 -14.15 -14.42
CA GLN A 333 -27.14 -13.59 -15.36
C GLN A 333 -27.76 -13.46 -16.75
N ASN A 334 -27.15 -12.63 -17.59
CA ASN A 334 -27.59 -12.42 -18.98
C ASN A 334 -27.65 -13.70 -19.84
N ASP A 335 -26.93 -14.76 -19.47
CA ASP A 335 -26.92 -16.05 -20.16
C ASP A 335 -27.91 -17.07 -19.57
N GLY A 336 -28.77 -16.63 -18.65
CA GLY A 336 -29.79 -17.43 -17.97
C GLY A 336 -29.25 -18.30 -16.85
N ARG A 337 -27.94 -18.30 -16.55
CA ARG A 337 -27.39 -18.98 -15.37
C ARG A 337 -27.62 -18.16 -14.11
N LEU A 338 -27.68 -18.82 -12.97
CA LEU A 338 -27.72 -18.15 -11.67
C LEU A 338 -26.30 -18.06 -11.12
N SER A 339 -25.84 -16.86 -10.79
CA SER A 339 -24.64 -16.67 -9.99
C SER A 339 -24.97 -16.84 -8.52
N VAL A 340 -24.11 -17.56 -7.80
CA VAL A 340 -24.22 -17.78 -6.35
C VAL A 340 -22.94 -17.32 -5.71
N TYR A 341 -23.04 -16.50 -4.66
CA TYR A 341 -21.90 -16.15 -3.82
C TYR A 341 -22.27 -16.07 -2.34
N TYR A 342 -21.32 -16.40 -1.49
CA TYR A 342 -21.51 -16.39 -0.04
C TYR A 342 -20.91 -15.12 0.57
N SER A 343 -21.58 -14.60 1.59
CA SER A 343 -21.10 -13.50 2.44
C SER A 343 -21.12 -13.94 3.90
N GLY A 344 -20.12 -13.54 4.69
CA GLY A 344 -20.01 -13.89 6.11
C GLY A 344 -19.73 -15.37 6.42
N ALA A 345 -19.46 -16.19 5.40
CA ALA A 345 -19.04 -17.59 5.54
C ALA A 345 -17.55 -17.71 5.92
N ALA A 346 -17.14 -18.88 6.43
CA ALA A 346 -15.74 -19.19 6.74
C ALA A 346 -14.86 -19.17 5.48
N ASP A 347 -15.38 -19.67 4.36
CA ASP A 347 -14.73 -19.66 3.05
C ASP A 347 -15.48 -18.78 2.04
N TYR A 348 -14.71 -18.09 1.20
CA TYR A 348 -15.27 -17.41 0.03
C TYR A 348 -15.67 -18.44 -1.03
N ALA A 349 -16.94 -18.41 -1.45
CA ALA A 349 -17.42 -19.20 -2.58
C ALA A 349 -18.15 -18.30 -3.59
N SER A 350 -17.84 -18.49 -4.88
CA SER A 350 -18.54 -17.90 -6.00
C SER A 350 -18.58 -18.88 -7.17
N TYR A 351 -19.78 -19.20 -7.66
CA TYR A 351 -19.97 -20.16 -8.75
C TYR A 351 -21.30 -19.92 -9.48
N TYR A 352 -21.53 -20.67 -10.56
CA TYR A 352 -22.76 -20.60 -11.34
C TYR A 352 -23.53 -21.92 -11.26
N VAL A 353 -24.86 -21.83 -11.22
CA VAL A 353 -25.79 -22.96 -11.31
C VAL A 353 -26.79 -22.74 -12.45
N SER A 354 -27.41 -23.82 -12.92
CA SER A 354 -28.46 -23.76 -13.95
C SER A 354 -29.77 -23.28 -13.32
N SER A 355 -30.52 -22.45 -14.05
CA SER A 355 -31.87 -21.99 -13.68
C SER A 355 -32.95 -23.03 -13.94
N ASP A 356 -32.67 -24.11 -14.69
CA ASP A 356 -33.65 -25.12 -15.11
C ASP A 356 -34.01 -26.15 -14.02
N THR A 357 -33.72 -25.87 -12.74
CA THR A 357 -33.93 -26.81 -11.64
C THR A 357 -35.03 -26.36 -10.69
N GLU A 358 -36.04 -27.21 -10.48
CA GLU A 358 -37.14 -26.98 -9.51
C GLU A 358 -36.65 -26.84 -8.05
N SER A 359 -35.43 -27.29 -7.77
CA SER A 359 -34.80 -27.18 -6.45
C SER A 359 -33.32 -26.83 -6.56
N LEU A 360 -32.84 -25.93 -5.71
CA LEU A 360 -31.43 -25.54 -5.59
C LEU A 360 -30.85 -25.95 -4.24
N SER A 361 -29.65 -26.52 -4.23
CA SER A 361 -29.00 -27.03 -3.02
C SER A 361 -27.64 -26.39 -2.79
N PHE A 362 -27.37 -25.99 -1.55
CA PHE A 362 -26.17 -25.28 -1.12
C PHE A 362 -25.60 -25.87 0.15
N ALA A 363 -24.28 -25.81 0.30
CA ALA A 363 -23.59 -26.14 1.55
C ALA A 363 -22.74 -24.94 1.96
N ILE A 364 -22.90 -24.47 3.20
CA ILE A 364 -22.20 -23.30 3.72
C ILE A 364 -21.72 -23.56 5.14
N GLN A 365 -20.46 -23.16 5.40
CA GLN A 365 -19.86 -23.14 6.73
C GLN A 365 -19.87 -21.68 7.24
N PRO A 366 -20.70 -21.35 8.25
CA PRO A 366 -20.65 -20.03 8.88
C PRO A 366 -19.32 -19.79 9.59
N GLN A 367 -18.85 -18.56 9.63
CA GLN A 367 -17.61 -18.24 10.34
C GLN A 367 -17.84 -18.24 11.86
N GLU A 368 -16.98 -18.95 12.58
CA GLU A 368 -16.95 -18.94 14.04
C GLU A 368 -16.46 -17.59 14.56
N ILE A 369 -17.24 -16.98 15.46
CA ILE A 369 -16.83 -15.82 16.23
C ILE A 369 -15.93 -16.33 17.35
N VAL A 370 -14.63 -16.35 17.06
CA VAL A 370 -13.61 -16.44 18.09
C VAL A 370 -13.58 -15.07 18.78
N ASN A 371 -14.22 -14.95 19.94
CA ASN A 371 -14.13 -13.75 20.79
C ASN A 371 -12.71 -13.64 21.38
N ASN A 372 -11.73 -13.34 20.53
CA ASN A 372 -10.37 -12.98 20.93
C ASN A 372 -10.15 -11.46 20.88
N VAL A 373 -11.18 -10.67 21.22
CA VAL A 373 -10.98 -9.24 21.46
C VAL A 373 -10.37 -9.08 22.85
N SER A 374 -9.07 -9.26 22.95
CA SER A 374 -8.37 -8.87 24.16
C SER A 374 -8.23 -7.35 24.21
N GLU A 375 -8.42 -6.77 25.39
CA GLU A 375 -8.07 -5.37 25.67
C GLU A 375 -6.55 -5.17 25.86
N LEU A 376 -5.74 -6.20 25.60
CA LEU A 376 -4.28 -6.09 25.65
C LEU A 376 -3.78 -5.21 24.49
N GLU A 377 -3.06 -4.14 24.83
CA GLU A 377 -2.43 -3.24 23.87
C GLU A 377 -0.93 -3.14 24.18
N ALA A 378 -0.10 -3.04 23.14
CA ALA A 378 1.28 -2.57 23.25
C ALA A 378 1.28 -1.04 23.35
N VAL A 379 1.41 -0.54 24.58
CA VAL A 379 1.32 0.90 24.91
C VAL A 379 2.57 1.66 24.47
N LEU A 380 3.73 1.00 24.49
CA LEU A 380 4.99 1.57 24.04
C LEU A 380 5.95 0.47 23.59
N VAL A 381 6.55 0.68 22.41
CA VAL A 381 7.63 -0.15 21.89
C VAL A 381 8.89 0.70 21.85
N SER A 382 9.97 0.26 22.51
CA SER A 382 11.22 1.01 22.53
C SER A 382 12.04 0.80 21.25
N GLU A 383 12.97 1.71 20.97
CA GLU A 383 14.12 1.35 20.12
C GLU A 383 15.02 0.35 20.87
N PRO A 384 15.67 -0.59 20.17
CA PRO A 384 16.71 -1.42 20.77
C PRO A 384 17.85 -0.57 21.34
N SER A 385 18.36 -0.99 22.48
CA SER A 385 19.45 -0.32 23.19
C SER A 385 20.70 -0.25 22.33
N LYS A 386 21.31 0.94 22.23
CA LYS A 386 22.59 1.10 21.51
C LYS A 386 23.79 0.44 22.19
N MET A 387 23.64 0.00 23.45
CA MET A 387 24.75 -0.62 24.19
C MET A 387 24.78 -2.14 24.06
N ASP A 388 23.62 -2.78 24.11
CA ASP A 388 23.49 -4.25 24.17
C ASP A 388 22.38 -4.80 23.26
N SER A 389 21.75 -3.95 22.45
CA SER A 389 20.66 -4.31 21.54
C SER A 389 19.43 -4.90 22.21
N SER A 390 19.30 -4.76 23.54
CA SER A 390 18.09 -5.17 24.26
C SER A 390 16.89 -4.32 23.85
N TRP A 391 15.74 -4.95 23.71
CA TRP A 391 14.51 -4.32 23.25
C TRP A 391 13.41 -4.44 24.30
N ASN A 392 12.58 -3.41 24.44
CA ASN A 392 11.53 -3.38 25.46
C ASN A 392 10.15 -3.12 24.84
N VAL A 393 9.17 -3.91 25.26
CA VAL A 393 7.76 -3.72 24.94
C VAL A 393 6.98 -3.53 26.24
N PHE A 394 6.09 -2.54 26.26
CA PHE A 394 5.24 -2.21 27.40
C PHE A 394 3.79 -2.48 27.04
N TYR A 395 3.13 -3.30 27.84
CA TYR A 395 1.75 -3.72 27.65
C TYR A 395 0.79 -2.99 28.60
N SER A 396 -0.48 -2.89 28.20
CA SER A 396 -1.55 -2.27 29.00
C SER A 396 -1.86 -3.03 30.30
N GLN A 397 -1.51 -4.32 30.36
CA GLN A 397 -1.75 -5.22 31.49
C GLN A 397 -0.66 -6.29 31.60
N SER A 398 -0.67 -7.06 32.69
CA SER A 398 0.34 -8.10 32.97
C SER A 398 0.24 -9.26 31.98
N VAL A 399 1.39 -9.69 31.47
CA VAL A 399 1.50 -10.76 30.48
C VAL A 399 2.46 -11.87 30.92
N ALA A 400 2.30 -13.05 30.34
CA ALA A 400 3.28 -14.12 30.34
C ALA A 400 3.66 -14.44 28.89
N VAL A 401 4.95 -14.68 28.65
CA VAL A 401 5.49 -15.01 27.32
C VAL A 401 6.51 -16.12 27.46
N GLU A 402 6.40 -17.13 26.60
CA GLU A 402 7.39 -18.19 26.50
C GLU A 402 8.53 -17.73 25.60
N VAL A 403 9.77 -18.08 25.95
CA VAL A 403 10.95 -17.69 25.14
C VAL A 403 10.88 -18.24 23.72
N SER A 404 10.21 -19.38 23.51
CA SER A 404 9.99 -19.96 22.18
C SER A 404 9.13 -19.11 21.26
N ASP A 405 8.31 -18.22 21.82
CA ASP A 405 7.45 -17.31 21.07
C ASP A 405 8.16 -15.99 20.78
N VAL A 406 9.43 -15.84 21.16
CA VAL A 406 10.24 -14.66 20.88
C VAL A 406 11.41 -15.04 19.98
N THR A 407 11.51 -14.36 18.85
CA THR A 407 12.58 -14.58 17.88
C THR A 407 13.40 -13.31 17.67
N LEU A 408 14.68 -13.50 17.38
CA LEU A 408 15.57 -12.48 16.86
C LEU A 408 16.23 -13.03 15.60
N THR A 409 15.92 -12.47 14.45
CA THR A 409 16.47 -12.94 13.17
C THR A 409 17.49 -11.94 12.64
N ASN A 410 18.70 -12.40 12.30
CA ASN A 410 19.65 -11.63 11.51
C ASN A 410 19.22 -11.69 10.04
N LEU A 411 18.71 -10.56 9.53
CA LEU A 411 18.13 -10.45 8.19
C LEU A 411 19.19 -10.46 7.09
N ASP A 412 20.43 -10.12 7.41
CA ASP A 412 21.53 -10.06 6.44
C ASP A 412 22.34 -11.37 6.41
N ALA A 413 22.17 -12.25 7.40
CA ALA A 413 22.88 -13.52 7.48
C ALA A 413 22.20 -14.63 6.68
N PHE A 414 22.97 -15.67 6.35
CA PHE A 414 22.50 -16.79 5.55
C PHE A 414 23.27 -18.06 5.85
N THR A 415 22.62 -19.19 5.59
CA THR A 415 23.21 -20.52 5.70
C THR A 415 23.47 -21.09 4.31
N VAL A 416 24.56 -21.82 4.15
CA VAL A 416 24.91 -22.53 2.92
C VAL A 416 25.06 -24.01 3.26
N THR A 417 24.22 -24.85 2.64
CA THR A 417 24.28 -26.31 2.77
C THR A 417 24.59 -26.91 1.42
N LYS A 418 25.83 -27.36 1.25
CA LYS A 418 26.29 -28.08 0.05
C LYS A 418 25.76 -29.50 0.07
N GLY A 419 25.32 -30.05 -1.06
CA GLY A 419 24.71 -31.39 -1.14
C GLY A 419 25.62 -32.57 -0.81
N ASN A 420 26.88 -32.32 -0.45
CA ASN A 420 27.82 -33.31 0.09
C ASN A 420 28.30 -32.99 1.52
N ALA A 421 27.71 -31.98 2.17
CA ALA A 421 28.09 -31.55 3.51
C ALA A 421 27.59 -32.53 4.59
N SER A 422 26.42 -33.13 4.39
CA SER A 422 25.84 -34.13 5.31
C SER A 422 25.10 -35.22 4.54
N THR A 423 24.98 -36.41 5.14
CA THR A 423 24.09 -37.47 4.66
C THR A 423 22.72 -37.45 5.32
N ASP A 424 22.56 -36.57 6.32
CA ASP A 424 21.38 -36.51 7.19
C ASP A 424 20.46 -35.33 6.85
N ASP A 425 20.81 -34.52 5.84
CA ASP A 425 19.96 -33.46 5.29
C ASP A 425 19.23 -33.93 4.01
N LEU A 426 18.36 -33.07 3.48
CA LEU A 426 17.59 -33.33 2.25
C LEU A 426 18.22 -32.68 1.01
N VAL A 427 19.45 -32.16 1.10
CA VAL A 427 20.12 -31.48 -0.01
C VAL A 427 20.84 -32.53 -0.85
N LEU A 428 20.35 -32.75 -2.07
CA LEU A 428 20.92 -33.74 -2.97
C LEU A 428 22.31 -33.31 -3.47
N ALA A 429 23.21 -34.28 -3.63
CA ALA A 429 24.50 -34.05 -4.26
C ALA A 429 24.34 -33.45 -5.67
N GLY A 430 25.16 -32.44 -6.00
CA GLY A 430 25.05 -31.60 -7.19
C GLY A 430 24.12 -30.39 -7.01
N THR A 431 23.52 -30.24 -5.83
CA THR A 431 22.72 -29.08 -5.42
C THR A 431 23.31 -28.41 -4.18
N THR A 432 23.26 -27.09 -4.12
CA THR A 432 23.56 -26.30 -2.92
C THR A 432 22.33 -25.49 -2.52
N SER A 433 21.96 -25.57 -1.25
CA SER A 433 20.87 -24.80 -0.65
C SER A 433 21.41 -23.57 0.06
N ILE A 434 20.86 -22.39 -0.23
CA ILE A 434 21.15 -21.14 0.48
C ILE A 434 19.86 -20.59 1.07
N VAL A 435 19.83 -20.43 2.39
CA VAL A 435 18.66 -19.90 3.11
C VAL A 435 19.05 -18.61 3.82
N GLY A 436 18.32 -17.53 3.54
CA GLY A 436 18.52 -16.23 4.18
C GLY A 436 17.77 -16.12 5.51
N GLY A 437 18.27 -15.25 6.38
CA GLY A 437 17.84 -15.17 7.77
C GLY A 437 18.54 -16.21 8.64
N ILE A 438 19.06 -15.79 9.78
CA ILE A 438 19.50 -16.71 10.84
C ILE A 438 18.86 -16.30 12.15
N ASP A 439 18.10 -17.22 12.75
CA ASP A 439 17.56 -17.02 14.08
C ASP A 439 18.65 -17.12 15.14
N MET A 440 18.59 -16.19 16.08
CA MET A 440 19.52 -16.04 17.17
C MET A 440 18.81 -16.30 18.49
N ALA A 441 19.54 -16.93 19.42
CA ALA A 441 19.03 -17.15 20.76
C ALA A 441 18.84 -15.82 21.50
N VAL A 442 17.72 -15.72 22.22
CA VAL A 442 17.35 -14.58 23.04
C VAL A 442 16.99 -15.02 24.45
N SER A 443 17.16 -14.09 25.37
CA SER A 443 16.63 -14.18 26.73
C SER A 443 15.51 -13.16 26.92
N VAL A 444 14.47 -13.59 27.62
CA VAL A 444 13.29 -12.78 27.94
C VAL A 444 13.22 -12.53 29.44
N ALA A 445 12.83 -11.32 29.82
CA ALA A 445 12.61 -10.97 31.22
C ALA A 445 11.39 -10.06 31.36
N LEU A 446 10.50 -10.41 32.31
CA LEU A 446 9.33 -9.62 32.66
C LEU A 446 9.61 -8.77 33.90
N SER A 447 9.07 -7.55 33.91
CA SER A 447 9.24 -6.60 35.01
C SER A 447 8.11 -5.58 35.04
N LYS A 448 8.10 -4.69 36.05
CA LYS A 448 7.02 -3.71 36.27
C LYS A 448 5.65 -4.39 36.43
N ASN A 449 5.57 -5.39 37.30
CA ASN A 449 4.40 -6.26 37.47
C ASN A 449 4.03 -6.95 36.14
N ASP A 450 5.04 -7.46 35.45
CA ASP A 450 4.92 -8.22 34.21
C ASP A 450 4.25 -7.46 33.06
N THR A 451 4.27 -6.13 33.10
CA THR A 451 3.78 -5.26 32.01
C THR A 451 4.90 -4.80 31.08
N ARG A 452 6.17 -5.04 31.43
CA ARG A 452 7.32 -4.75 30.58
C ARG A 452 8.08 -6.02 30.26
N LEU A 453 8.05 -6.39 28.99
CA LEU A 453 8.90 -7.42 28.40
C LEU A 453 10.23 -6.79 27.96
N THR A 454 11.33 -7.40 28.37
CA THR A 454 12.68 -7.10 27.87
C THR A 454 13.20 -8.33 27.13
N VAL A 455 13.57 -8.16 25.87
CA VAL A 455 14.21 -9.18 25.04
C VAL A 455 15.67 -8.79 24.84
N SER A 456 16.61 -9.71 25.05
CA SER A 456 18.05 -9.47 24.89
C SER A 456 18.69 -10.58 24.05
N PRO A 457 19.62 -10.25 23.13
CA PRO A 457 20.39 -11.28 22.45
C PRO A 457 21.30 -12.02 23.43
N ASP A 458 21.40 -13.34 23.30
CA ASP A 458 22.30 -14.14 24.13
C ASP A 458 23.77 -14.05 23.67
N SER A 459 23.98 -13.61 22.42
CA SER A 459 25.30 -13.42 21.83
C SER A 459 25.45 -12.03 21.22
N LEU A 460 26.68 -11.53 21.16
CA LEU A 460 26.99 -10.25 20.54
C LEU A 460 26.57 -10.26 19.06
N LEU A 461 25.86 -9.21 18.65
CA LEU A 461 25.40 -9.04 17.27
C LEU A 461 26.53 -8.52 16.36
N VAL A 462 26.47 -8.90 15.09
CA VAL A 462 27.40 -8.45 14.06
C VAL A 462 27.12 -6.98 13.73
N ALA A 463 28.15 -6.14 13.87
CA ALA A 463 28.07 -4.72 13.55
C ALA A 463 27.82 -4.49 12.05
N GLY A 464 26.92 -3.57 11.72
CA GLY A 464 26.50 -3.26 10.35
C GLY A 464 25.38 -4.14 9.80
N ASP A 465 25.08 -5.29 10.43
CA ASP A 465 23.96 -6.15 10.03
C ASP A 465 22.63 -5.63 10.61
N SER A 466 21.55 -5.98 9.91
CA SER A 466 20.16 -5.71 10.25
C SER A 466 19.49 -6.92 10.89
N TYR A 467 18.65 -6.65 11.88
CA TYR A 467 18.00 -7.65 12.71
C TYR A 467 16.53 -7.30 12.93
N GLN A 468 15.71 -8.32 13.20
CA GLN A 468 14.32 -8.16 13.56
C GLN A 468 14.00 -8.96 14.82
N TYR A 469 13.46 -8.29 15.83
CA TYR A 469 12.74 -8.95 16.91
C TYR A 469 11.29 -9.17 16.51
N THR A 470 10.74 -10.32 16.89
CA THR A 470 9.31 -10.63 16.79
C THR A 470 8.87 -11.36 18.06
N VAL A 471 7.77 -10.91 18.66
CA VAL A 471 7.03 -11.67 19.67
C VAL A 471 5.79 -12.23 18.97
N GLY A 472 5.59 -13.54 19.06
CA GLY A 472 4.38 -14.21 18.61
C GLY A 472 3.33 -14.18 19.72
N THR A 473 2.95 -15.36 20.21
CA THR A 473 1.87 -15.49 21.18
C THR A 473 2.26 -15.04 22.59
N ILE A 474 1.33 -14.34 23.25
CA ILE A 474 1.45 -13.81 24.60
C ILE A 474 0.19 -14.15 25.39
N GLU A 475 0.31 -14.58 26.64
CA GLU A 475 -0.81 -14.83 27.53
C GLU A 475 -1.09 -13.62 28.43
N VAL A 476 -2.35 -13.18 28.53
CA VAL A 476 -2.79 -12.20 29.52
C VAL A 476 -3.00 -12.91 30.86
N VAL A 477 -2.19 -12.56 31.86
CA VAL A 477 -2.20 -13.23 33.17
C VAL A 477 -3.56 -13.15 33.87
N ALA A 478 -4.29 -12.04 33.70
CA ALA A 478 -5.56 -11.84 34.37
C ALA A 478 -6.69 -12.73 33.82
N THR A 479 -6.65 -13.07 32.53
CA THR A 479 -7.73 -13.78 31.81
C THR A 479 -7.33 -15.18 31.35
N GLY A 480 -6.03 -15.49 31.28
CA GLY A 480 -5.49 -16.71 30.70
C GLY A 480 -5.61 -16.78 29.16
N GLN A 481 -5.91 -15.64 28.52
CA GLN A 481 -6.13 -15.56 27.08
C GLN A 481 -4.81 -15.39 26.34
N THR A 482 -4.59 -16.19 25.29
CA THR A 482 -3.43 -16.07 24.40
C THR A 482 -3.76 -15.17 23.20
N ILE A 483 -2.86 -14.23 22.89
CA ILE A 483 -3.02 -13.20 21.86
C ILE A 483 -1.73 -13.09 21.07
N ASP A 484 -1.84 -12.82 19.78
CA ASP A 484 -0.74 -12.40 18.92
C ASP A 484 -0.97 -10.92 18.55
N LEU A 485 0.02 -10.06 18.83
CA LEU A 485 -0.07 -8.63 18.57
C LEU A 485 0.81 -8.26 17.38
N ALA A 486 0.19 -7.83 16.28
CA ALA A 486 0.90 -7.39 15.07
C ALA A 486 1.91 -6.24 15.32
N SER A 487 1.77 -5.49 16.41
CA SER A 487 2.67 -4.41 16.82
C SER A 487 3.98 -4.88 17.48
N ASP A 488 4.11 -6.17 17.80
CA ASP A 488 5.22 -6.70 18.58
C ASP A 488 6.37 -7.19 17.69
N SER A 489 6.75 -6.35 16.72
CA SER A 489 7.95 -6.56 15.93
C SER A 489 8.77 -5.28 15.82
N LYS A 490 10.09 -5.44 15.75
CA LYS A 490 11.01 -4.31 15.60
C LYS A 490 12.24 -4.69 14.80
N GLN A 491 12.39 -4.06 13.63
CA GLN A 491 13.62 -4.09 12.85
C GLN A 491 14.59 -2.99 13.30
N PHE A 492 15.88 -3.30 13.33
CA PHE A 492 16.97 -2.37 13.65
C PHE A 492 18.28 -2.80 13.00
N THR A 493 19.24 -1.88 12.90
CA THR A 493 20.60 -2.16 12.40
C THR A 493 21.61 -1.90 13.52
N VAL A 494 22.55 -2.82 13.70
CA VAL A 494 23.64 -2.64 14.67
C VAL A 494 24.62 -1.62 14.10
N PRO A 495 24.99 -0.56 14.84
CA PRO A 495 25.97 0.41 14.36
C PRO A 495 27.28 -0.25 13.90
N ALA A 496 27.83 0.23 12.79
CA ALA A 496 29.09 -0.28 12.26
C ALA A 496 30.24 -0.14 13.27
N ASN A 497 31.15 -1.11 13.31
CA ASN A 497 32.31 -1.06 14.18
C ASN A 497 33.31 -0.01 13.69
N GLU A 498 33.40 1.12 14.39
CA GLU A 498 34.30 2.23 14.05
C GLU A 498 35.78 1.88 14.26
N GLU A 499 36.10 0.80 15.00
CA GLU A 499 37.47 0.32 15.18
C GLU A 499 37.95 -0.59 14.02
N ALA A 500 37.06 -0.96 13.09
CA ALA A 500 37.44 -1.78 11.94
C ALA A 500 38.34 -0.98 10.97
N VAL A 501 39.54 -1.48 10.69
CA VAL A 501 40.48 -0.82 9.77
C VAL A 501 40.17 -1.23 8.33
N PHE A 502 39.75 -0.26 7.51
CA PHE A 502 39.62 -0.45 6.07
C PHE A 502 41.00 -0.53 5.40
N ASP A 503 41.18 -1.50 4.50
CA ASP A 503 42.39 -1.67 3.69
C ASP A 503 42.02 -1.67 2.20
N ILE A 504 42.50 -0.67 1.47
CA ILE A 504 42.29 -0.53 0.03
C ILE A 504 42.84 -1.74 -0.77
N ALA A 505 43.83 -2.45 -0.24
CA ALA A 505 44.38 -3.64 -0.89
C ALA A 505 43.42 -4.85 -0.88
N GLN A 506 42.33 -4.79 -0.10
CA GLN A 506 41.29 -5.80 -0.08
C GLN A 506 40.22 -5.58 -1.16
N VAL A 507 40.24 -4.43 -1.85
CA VAL A 507 39.35 -4.16 -2.98
C VAL A 507 39.81 -4.94 -4.20
N ARG A 508 38.88 -5.57 -4.91
CA ARG A 508 39.17 -6.47 -6.04
C ARG A 508 38.28 -6.19 -7.25
N LEU A 509 38.71 -6.71 -8.40
CA LEU A 509 37.87 -6.86 -9.58
C LEU A 509 37.66 -8.33 -9.87
N ASP A 510 36.42 -8.71 -10.12
CA ASP A 510 36.04 -10.09 -10.44
C ASP A 510 34.88 -10.04 -11.46
N ASN A 511 34.87 -10.96 -12.41
CA ASN A 511 33.88 -11.00 -13.48
C ASN A 511 32.81 -12.10 -13.28
N ASN A 512 32.85 -12.84 -12.17
CA ASN A 512 31.93 -13.91 -11.82
C ASN A 512 31.80 -14.98 -12.92
N ASN A 513 32.89 -15.35 -13.60
CA ASN A 513 32.86 -16.29 -14.72
C ASN A 513 33.21 -17.74 -14.32
N TYR A 514 33.37 -18.03 -13.03
CA TYR A 514 33.78 -19.33 -12.46
C TYR A 514 35.23 -19.74 -12.77
N THR A 515 36.03 -18.86 -13.37
CA THR A 515 37.46 -19.06 -13.58
C THR A 515 38.28 -18.03 -12.81
N THR A 516 39.55 -18.36 -12.57
CA THR A 516 40.57 -17.39 -12.21
C THR A 516 41.89 -17.74 -12.89
N ASN A 517 42.55 -16.73 -13.47
CA ASN A 517 43.71 -16.92 -14.34
C ASN A 517 43.42 -18.01 -15.42
N GLY A 518 42.21 -18.02 -15.98
CA GLY A 518 41.76 -18.91 -17.04
C GLY A 518 41.54 -20.37 -16.62
N ASN A 519 41.52 -20.67 -15.31
CA ASN A 519 41.29 -22.01 -14.76
C ASN A 519 40.08 -22.02 -13.83
N ALA A 520 39.34 -23.13 -13.76
CA ALA A 520 38.19 -23.25 -12.88
C ALA A 520 38.54 -22.95 -11.41
N ILE A 521 37.75 -22.10 -10.75
CA ILE A 521 37.86 -21.82 -9.31
C ILE A 521 37.50 -23.08 -8.51
N THR A 522 36.34 -23.66 -8.82
CA THR A 522 35.85 -24.90 -8.19
C THR A 522 35.83 -26.02 -9.23
N ALA A 523 36.73 -26.99 -9.09
CA ALA A 523 36.97 -28.02 -10.11
C ALA A 523 35.88 -29.11 -10.20
N GLN A 524 35.08 -29.31 -9.16
CA GLN A 524 34.03 -30.33 -9.10
C GLN A 524 32.81 -29.79 -8.36
N ASN A 525 31.60 -30.15 -8.81
CA ASN A 525 30.38 -29.89 -8.07
C ASN A 525 30.27 -30.83 -6.85
N THR A 526 29.26 -30.63 -6.01
CA THR A 526 29.07 -31.42 -4.79
C THR A 526 28.76 -32.90 -5.08
N ALA A 527 28.38 -33.28 -6.30
CA ALA A 527 28.25 -34.67 -6.74
C ALA A 527 29.59 -35.32 -7.18
N GLY A 528 30.68 -34.56 -7.20
CA GLY A 528 32.00 -35.03 -7.66
C GLY A 528 32.15 -35.03 -9.19
N GLU A 529 31.21 -34.42 -9.91
CA GLU A 529 31.29 -34.25 -11.36
C GLU A 529 32.20 -33.07 -11.71
N ALA A 530 33.09 -33.25 -12.67
CA ALA A 530 34.03 -32.22 -13.09
C ALA A 530 33.31 -31.00 -13.66
N SER A 531 33.72 -29.82 -13.21
CA SER A 531 33.30 -28.54 -13.78
C SER A 531 34.31 -28.09 -14.82
N THR A 532 33.83 -27.64 -15.99
CA THR A 532 34.69 -27.14 -17.07
C THR A 532 34.18 -25.78 -17.56
N PRO A 533 34.24 -24.73 -16.71
CA PRO A 533 33.90 -23.38 -17.11
C PRO A 533 34.86 -22.88 -18.20
N PHE A 534 34.31 -22.08 -19.12
CA PHE A 534 35.08 -21.35 -20.10
C PHE A 534 35.40 -19.96 -19.55
N ASP A 535 36.63 -19.49 -19.74
CA ASP A 535 37.02 -18.11 -19.49
C ASP A 535 36.50 -17.24 -20.65
N TYR A 536 35.36 -16.60 -20.46
CA TYR A 536 34.75 -15.66 -21.40
C TYR A 536 34.50 -14.32 -20.73
N ASP A 537 34.44 -13.27 -21.55
CA ASP A 537 34.22 -11.92 -21.06
C ASP A 537 32.86 -11.81 -20.36
N ARG A 538 32.90 -11.43 -19.08
CA ARG A 538 31.70 -11.12 -18.28
C ARG A 538 31.81 -9.74 -17.66
N ASN A 539 30.67 -9.28 -17.15
CA ASN A 539 30.63 -8.00 -16.48
C ASN A 539 31.56 -7.99 -15.26
N VAL A 540 32.43 -6.99 -15.16
CA VAL A 540 33.35 -6.84 -14.04
C VAL A 540 32.67 -6.10 -12.89
N TYR A 541 32.85 -6.62 -11.68
CA TYR A 541 32.40 -6.03 -10.44
C TYR A 541 33.59 -5.50 -9.63
N LEU A 542 33.42 -4.32 -9.06
CA LEU A 542 34.25 -3.86 -7.96
C LEU A 542 33.73 -4.51 -6.67
N VAL A 543 34.58 -5.33 -6.03
CA VAL A 543 34.27 -6.05 -4.81
C VAL A 543 34.94 -5.37 -3.62
N LEU A 544 34.13 -5.00 -2.62
CA LEU A 544 34.56 -4.24 -1.45
C LEU A 544 34.42 -5.08 -0.17
N PRO A 545 35.40 -5.00 0.76
CA PRO A 545 35.31 -5.68 2.05
C PRO A 545 34.26 -5.03 2.95
N SER A 546 33.74 -5.79 3.91
CA SER A 546 32.76 -5.29 4.89
C SER A 546 33.31 -4.16 5.77
N THR A 547 34.63 -4.04 5.90
CA THR A 547 35.32 -2.94 6.60
C THR A 547 35.09 -1.58 5.97
N VAL A 548 34.53 -1.50 4.75
CA VAL A 548 34.12 -0.24 4.11
C VAL A 548 33.11 0.56 4.95
N ASN A 549 32.36 -0.11 5.84
CA ASN A 549 31.43 0.52 6.78
C ASN A 549 32.10 1.41 7.86
N SER A 550 33.42 1.33 8.04
CA SER A 550 34.15 2.21 8.96
C SER A 550 34.53 3.57 8.37
N LEU A 551 34.23 3.78 7.08
CA LEU A 551 34.54 5.01 6.37
C LEU A 551 33.42 6.05 6.51
N GLN A 552 33.80 7.33 6.48
CA GLN A 552 32.91 8.48 6.36
C GLN A 552 32.59 8.79 4.89
N SER A 553 33.58 8.66 4.01
CA SER A 553 33.39 8.80 2.56
C SER A 553 34.37 7.90 1.80
N PHE A 554 33.98 7.44 0.62
CA PHE A 554 34.85 6.68 -0.26
C PHE A 554 34.43 6.85 -1.71
N THR A 555 35.33 7.36 -2.53
CA THR A 555 35.15 7.55 -3.97
C THR A 555 36.30 6.89 -4.72
N MET A 556 35.96 6.18 -5.81
CA MET A 556 36.91 5.66 -6.77
C MET A 556 36.59 6.20 -8.16
N ARG A 557 37.60 6.70 -8.87
CA ARG A 557 37.50 7.13 -10.26
C ARG A 557 38.32 6.22 -11.14
N ARG A 558 37.66 5.40 -11.98
CA ARG A 558 38.34 4.65 -13.05
C ARG A 558 38.97 5.66 -14.00
N VAL A 559 40.22 5.42 -14.39
CA VAL A 559 40.96 6.29 -15.32
C VAL A 559 41.42 5.56 -16.57
N SER A 560 41.65 4.24 -16.48
CA SER A 560 41.99 3.41 -17.63
C SER A 560 41.54 1.98 -17.44
N ILE A 561 41.39 1.29 -18.56
CA ILE A 561 41.24 -0.17 -18.64
C ILE A 561 42.36 -0.74 -19.50
N VAL A 562 42.71 -1.99 -19.26
CA VAL A 562 43.54 -2.81 -20.14
C VAL A 562 42.69 -4.02 -20.52
N GLU A 563 42.51 -4.22 -21.81
CA GLU A 563 41.77 -5.33 -22.42
C GLU A 563 42.75 -6.07 -23.34
N ASP A 564 43.02 -7.34 -23.05
CA ASP A 564 44.00 -8.18 -23.77
C ASP A 564 45.37 -7.49 -23.96
N GLY A 565 45.86 -6.84 -22.90
CA GLY A 565 47.12 -6.09 -22.93
C GLY A 565 47.07 -4.73 -23.65
N SER A 566 45.94 -4.36 -24.25
CA SER A 566 45.74 -3.06 -24.91
C SER A 566 45.10 -2.07 -23.93
N SER A 567 45.79 -0.96 -23.66
CA SER A 567 45.28 0.05 -22.74
C SER A 567 44.41 1.11 -23.44
N ALA A 568 43.27 1.43 -22.83
CA ALA A 568 42.38 2.50 -23.25
C ALA A 568 42.05 3.44 -22.08
N LEU A 569 41.87 4.72 -22.39
CA LEU A 569 41.33 5.69 -21.45
C LEU A 569 39.86 5.35 -21.18
N SER A 570 39.47 5.25 -19.91
CA SER A 570 38.09 4.98 -19.52
C SER A 570 37.83 5.66 -18.19
N THR A 571 36.95 6.67 -18.20
CA THR A 571 36.71 7.52 -17.04
C THR A 571 35.30 7.34 -16.50
N GLU A 572 35.20 6.90 -15.25
CA GLU A 572 33.93 6.79 -14.54
C GLU A 572 34.16 6.95 -13.04
N THR A 573 33.26 7.62 -12.34
CA THR A 573 33.37 7.87 -10.89
C THR A 573 32.32 7.07 -10.14
N TYR A 574 32.74 6.42 -9.07
CA TYR A 574 31.92 5.62 -8.17
C TYR A 574 31.99 6.25 -6.77
N ASN A 575 30.86 6.74 -6.28
CA ASN A 575 30.71 7.08 -4.86
C ASN A 575 30.22 5.83 -4.13
N LEU A 576 31.06 5.29 -3.27
CA LEU A 576 30.87 4.00 -2.61
C LEU A 576 30.41 4.19 -1.16
N VAL A 577 30.85 5.26 -0.51
CA VAL A 577 30.39 5.68 0.83
C VAL A 577 30.14 7.18 0.83
N GLU A 578 28.99 7.58 1.34
CA GLU A 578 28.59 8.98 1.52
C GLU A 578 28.02 9.20 2.93
N ASN A 579 28.55 10.19 3.66
CA ASN A 579 28.12 10.54 5.01
C ASN A 579 28.09 9.36 5.99
N GLY A 580 29.08 8.47 5.91
CA GLY A 580 29.18 7.27 6.75
C GLY A 580 28.29 6.10 6.32
N ASN A 581 27.54 6.24 5.23
CA ASN A 581 26.63 5.21 4.71
C ASN A 581 27.18 4.61 3.41
N VAL A 582 27.27 3.28 3.36
CA VAL A 582 27.65 2.54 2.14
C VAL A 582 26.51 2.63 1.13
N GLN A 583 26.82 3.03 -0.10
CA GLN A 583 25.85 3.27 -1.19
C GLN A 583 25.56 2.00 -2.02
N LEU A 584 25.78 0.83 -1.42
CA LEU A 584 25.70 -0.47 -2.07
C LEU A 584 24.98 -1.44 -1.13
N ASN A 585 24.21 -2.36 -1.70
CA ASN A 585 23.66 -3.47 -0.95
C ASN A 585 24.76 -4.52 -0.71
N SER A 586 24.65 -5.24 0.40
CA SER A 586 25.46 -6.43 0.64
C SER A 586 25.08 -7.53 -0.35
N SER A 587 26.01 -8.44 -0.60
CA SER A 587 25.81 -9.62 -1.44
C SER A 587 26.46 -10.83 -0.79
N ALA A 588 25.81 -11.98 -0.94
CA ALA A 588 26.35 -13.26 -0.55
C ALA A 588 27.26 -13.79 -1.65
N LEU A 589 28.45 -14.22 -1.26
CA LEU A 589 29.44 -14.83 -2.12
C LEU A 589 29.58 -16.28 -1.71
N VAL A 590 29.42 -17.20 -2.66
CA VAL A 590 29.53 -18.64 -2.43
C VAL A 590 30.43 -19.28 -3.48
N ALA A 591 31.47 -20.02 -3.12
CA ALA A 591 32.33 -20.64 -4.13
C ALA A 591 31.71 -21.95 -4.62
N LEU A 592 31.09 -21.94 -5.80
CA LEU A 592 30.46 -23.11 -6.42
C LEU A 592 31.10 -23.46 -7.76
N ALA A 593 30.89 -24.72 -8.19
CA ALA A 593 31.18 -25.13 -9.55
C ALA A 593 30.10 -24.60 -10.50
N GLN A 594 30.44 -24.28 -11.75
CA GLN A 594 29.48 -23.75 -12.73
C GLN A 594 28.28 -24.69 -12.98
N ASN A 595 28.49 -25.99 -12.80
CA ASN A 595 27.49 -27.05 -12.95
C ASN A 595 26.82 -27.45 -11.62
N GLU A 596 26.91 -26.62 -10.58
CA GLU A 596 26.15 -26.78 -9.33
C GLU A 596 24.73 -26.23 -9.52
N THR A 597 23.72 -26.96 -9.04
CA THR A 597 22.34 -26.45 -9.00
C THR A 597 22.14 -25.63 -7.74
N LEU A 598 21.52 -24.45 -7.84
CA LEU A 598 21.24 -23.60 -6.68
C LEU A 598 19.77 -23.69 -6.28
N TYR A 599 19.52 -23.94 -4.99
CA TYR A 599 18.23 -23.75 -4.34
C TYR A 599 18.33 -22.58 -3.36
N THR A 600 17.42 -21.63 -3.44
CA THR A 600 17.42 -20.43 -2.61
C THR A 600 16.09 -20.26 -1.90
N ASP A 601 16.11 -19.89 -0.63
CA ASP A 601 14.91 -19.59 0.14
C ASP A 601 15.14 -18.39 1.07
N ASN A 602 14.11 -17.58 1.27
CA ASN A 602 14.11 -16.41 2.14
C ASN A 602 15.30 -15.44 1.93
N ILE A 603 15.73 -15.22 0.68
CA ILE A 603 16.87 -14.37 0.34
C ILE A 603 16.40 -12.95 -0.01
N ASN A 604 16.99 -11.95 0.64
CA ASN A 604 16.74 -10.52 0.42
C ASN A 604 17.95 -9.76 -0.19
N PHE A 605 19.04 -10.47 -0.54
CA PHE A 605 20.25 -9.91 -1.15
C PHE A 605 20.68 -10.70 -2.41
N SER A 606 21.62 -10.15 -3.19
CA SER A 606 22.15 -10.86 -4.37
C SER A 606 23.12 -11.97 -3.98
N ILE A 607 23.10 -13.08 -4.70
CA ILE A 607 24.04 -14.20 -4.56
C ILE A 607 24.95 -14.23 -5.79
N TYR A 608 26.25 -14.33 -5.55
CA TYR A 608 27.27 -14.55 -6.58
C TYR A 608 28.06 -15.81 -6.27
N ASP A 609 28.11 -16.71 -7.25
CA ASP A 609 28.50 -18.10 -7.07
C ASP A 609 29.76 -18.53 -7.87
N GLY A 610 30.27 -17.63 -8.71
CA GLY A 610 31.40 -17.86 -9.61
C GLY A 610 32.56 -16.89 -9.41
N MET A 611 32.66 -16.26 -8.23
CA MET A 611 33.72 -15.31 -7.85
C MET A 611 34.90 -16.04 -7.21
N ASN A 612 36.12 -15.52 -7.39
CA ASN A 612 37.36 -16.03 -6.80
C ASN A 612 37.56 -15.55 -5.34
N LEU A 613 36.64 -15.93 -4.45
CA LEU A 613 36.60 -15.47 -3.06
C LEU A 613 36.41 -16.63 -2.08
N PRO A 614 36.62 -16.40 -0.76
CA PRO A 614 36.37 -17.44 0.25
C PRO A 614 34.96 -18.00 0.13
N ASP A 615 34.83 -19.29 0.44
CA ASP A 615 33.65 -20.12 0.14
C ASP A 615 32.31 -19.56 0.65
N VAL A 616 32.31 -18.82 1.76
CA VAL A 616 31.14 -18.09 2.26
C VAL A 616 31.61 -16.72 2.73
N ALA A 617 31.19 -15.66 2.04
CA ALA A 617 31.53 -14.30 2.41
C ALA A 617 30.38 -13.32 2.15
N LYS A 618 30.39 -12.21 2.88
CA LYS A 618 29.60 -11.01 2.57
C LYS A 618 30.52 -9.96 1.95
N ALA A 619 30.11 -9.35 0.86
CA ALA A 619 30.82 -8.23 0.24
C ALA A 619 29.83 -7.17 -0.25
N TYR A 620 30.36 -5.97 -0.52
CA TYR A 620 29.61 -4.95 -1.25
C TYR A 620 30.08 -4.94 -2.70
N MET A 621 29.13 -4.95 -3.63
CA MET A 621 29.42 -5.16 -5.04
C MET A 621 28.94 -3.99 -5.88
N ARG A 622 29.81 -3.47 -6.73
CA ARG A 622 29.47 -2.43 -7.70
C ARG A 622 29.78 -2.91 -9.12
N GLN A 623 28.72 -3.08 -9.90
CA GLN A 623 28.83 -3.37 -11.32
C GLN A 623 29.53 -2.20 -12.05
N MET A 624 30.52 -2.52 -12.88
CA MET A 624 31.33 -1.50 -13.59
C MET A 624 30.93 -1.28 -15.05
N TYR A 625 29.99 -2.08 -15.57
CA TYR A 625 29.51 -2.01 -16.96
C TYR A 625 30.62 -2.16 -18.03
N ILE A 626 31.68 -2.89 -17.68
CA ILE A 626 32.74 -3.34 -18.61
C ILE A 626 32.73 -4.86 -18.66
N TYR A 627 33.10 -5.43 -19.80
CA TYR A 627 33.12 -6.87 -20.02
C TYR A 627 34.57 -7.30 -20.29
N LEU A 628 35.14 -8.10 -19.40
CA LEU A 628 36.51 -8.59 -19.49
C LEU A 628 36.57 -10.04 -18.98
N SER A 629 37.42 -10.85 -19.60
CA SER A 629 37.86 -12.16 -19.12
C SER A 629 38.91 -12.01 -18.02
N ASP A 630 39.35 -13.14 -17.46
CA ASP A 630 40.37 -13.15 -16.42
C ASP A 630 41.66 -12.48 -16.92
N SER A 631 42.40 -11.88 -15.99
CA SER A 631 43.78 -11.52 -16.23
C SER A 631 44.65 -12.78 -16.21
N THR A 632 45.30 -13.09 -17.32
CA THR A 632 46.19 -14.25 -17.45
C THR A 632 47.63 -13.82 -17.68
N SER A 633 48.57 -14.78 -17.61
CA SER A 633 49.97 -14.52 -17.96
C SER A 633 50.20 -14.07 -19.41
N SER A 634 49.27 -14.36 -20.32
CA SER A 634 49.36 -14.01 -21.75
C SER A 634 48.52 -12.79 -22.13
N ASN A 635 47.38 -12.58 -21.46
CA ASN A 635 46.43 -11.51 -21.76
C ASN A 635 46.13 -10.76 -20.46
N GLU A 636 46.62 -9.52 -20.35
CA GLU A 636 46.37 -8.69 -19.18
C GLU A 636 45.00 -8.01 -19.30
N ASN A 637 44.11 -8.32 -18.37
CA ASN A 637 42.83 -7.64 -18.16
C ASN A 637 42.84 -6.94 -16.80
N SER A 638 42.66 -5.62 -16.78
CA SER A 638 42.75 -4.83 -15.53
C SER A 638 42.08 -3.46 -15.66
N ALA A 639 41.81 -2.81 -14.52
CA ALA A 639 41.44 -1.39 -14.50
C ALA A 639 42.30 -0.62 -13.48
N THR A 640 42.58 0.65 -13.79
CA THR A 640 43.28 1.57 -12.90
C THR A 640 42.32 2.61 -12.37
N PHE A 641 42.40 2.87 -11.06
CA PHE A 641 41.58 3.82 -10.35
C PHE A 641 42.43 4.82 -9.57
N GLU A 642 41.99 6.07 -9.60
CA GLU A 642 42.29 7.03 -8.54
C GLU A 642 41.27 6.84 -7.43
N TYR A 643 41.67 6.93 -6.16
CA TYR A 643 40.76 6.80 -5.04
C TYR A 643 40.98 7.87 -3.98
N ALA A 644 39.91 8.17 -3.24
CA ALA A 644 39.92 9.01 -2.05
C ALA A 644 38.94 8.44 -1.03
N TYR A 645 39.39 8.23 0.20
CA TYR A 645 38.50 7.88 1.32
C TYR A 645 38.83 8.67 2.58
N GLU A 646 37.83 8.82 3.42
CA GLU A 646 37.92 9.45 4.74
C GLU A 646 37.40 8.46 5.78
N THR A 647 38.14 8.25 6.86
CA THR A 647 37.67 7.46 8.01
C THR A 647 36.68 8.26 8.85
N LYS A 648 35.89 7.61 9.70
CA LYS A 648 35.01 8.32 10.66
C LYS A 648 35.77 9.18 11.68
N SER A 649 37.07 8.93 11.89
CA SER A 649 37.97 9.79 12.67
C SER A 649 38.46 11.04 11.93
N GLY A 650 38.16 11.17 10.64
CA GLY A 650 38.55 12.30 9.79
C GLY A 650 39.91 12.13 9.08
N ASP A 651 40.47 10.93 9.05
CA ASP A 651 41.73 10.66 8.33
C ASP A 651 41.44 10.49 6.84
N VAL A 652 42.04 11.35 6.01
CA VAL A 652 41.86 11.33 4.55
C VAL A 652 43.04 10.66 3.87
N VAL A 653 42.74 9.68 3.01
CA VAL A 653 43.74 8.96 2.21
C VAL A 653 43.36 9.06 0.74
N THR A 654 44.35 9.37 -0.11
CA THR A 654 44.20 9.37 -1.57
C THR A 654 45.31 8.56 -2.21
N GLY A 655 45.04 8.01 -3.40
CA GLY A 655 46.04 7.21 -4.10
C GLY A 655 45.57 6.69 -5.44
N ASN A 656 46.37 5.78 -5.99
CA ASN A 656 46.08 5.05 -7.22
C ASN A 656 46.20 3.57 -6.97
N ILE A 657 45.29 2.78 -7.55
CA ILE A 657 45.35 1.32 -7.50
C ILE A 657 45.06 0.75 -8.89
N LYS A 658 45.84 -0.25 -9.28
CA LYS A 658 45.57 -1.07 -10.47
C LYS A 658 45.12 -2.43 -9.99
N LEU A 659 43.96 -2.86 -10.45
CA LEU A 659 43.34 -4.13 -10.08
C LEU A 659 43.22 -5.01 -11.32
N ASN A 660 43.72 -6.23 -11.22
CA ASN A 660 43.52 -7.25 -12.26
C ASN A 660 42.12 -7.84 -12.10
N VAL A 661 41.51 -8.22 -13.22
CA VAL A 661 40.26 -9.00 -13.20
C VAL A 661 40.62 -10.43 -12.78
N GLU A 662 40.05 -10.87 -11.66
CA GLU A 662 40.23 -12.22 -11.10
C GLU A 662 39.20 -13.21 -11.60
#